data_AF-A0A0C2ZLK8-F1
#
_entry.id   AF-A0A0C2ZLK8-F1
#
_cell.length_a   1.000
_cell.length_b   1.000
_cell.length_c   1.000
_cell.angle_alpha   90.00
_cell.angle_beta   90.00
_cell.angle_gamma   90.00
#
_symmetry.space_group_name_H-M   'P 1'
#
loop_
_entity.id
_entity.type
_entity.pdbx_description
1 polymer ?
#
loop_
_entity_poly.entity_id
_entity_poly.type
_entity_poly.pdbx_seq_one_letter_code
_entity_poly.pdbx_strand_id
1 'polypeptide(L)'
;MISGVHSSLGNFNPGVVTVNGDGRLRLTKDAKSLATAVTKDYEFLAKWNLIEVEYFQYAYGGCDGGGLGEYGADGIVMVLFDSSVGHSPEPGGYGGSIGYAQRTNIKGFEGGWIGLGIDEYGNFSNPTEGRNGGVGFKPNNVTIRGSSGDLDGSTRYYGYKYLKSNIKLPHPVASKSKTNVNYPGDKYKLRIDARDPAKLLIKLMQDSGSGYNTIIEEFDAKAPAYAQSPTPERVRIAFTSGTGGGCNNHEIDKLSVKGVCRVYSPDVYNKGPFDGWNTDSNIGEKFIRTKIVDQEFTLLIAALNHERTKYSLKERIHAGFPFFAQAQANLTARGYSGSVAAYDIKVEYKLVNTEGSPTTPPEITSSVINNDIGGQPDNNLFNATKHFESGQSNPIKLKKFHVNGAYKNVRIRFKMCADYDKVTQKYTVYPYESCPVNSLATTGEGNKLAYRLIYSEDDFAIRPKKFTTNMGNNYVAMRTAPIQFKALDAKDDPTLRYNDAQGTTFDIGVSNALSGANNCTLPTLSPSISFGDGVADNNFTISNIGTYNFTIAEKIGSEFAVTDSIDTDKVLRFIPSLEVKNVRILPSRLTLEALNLNNFNNLAYTHLSGMGPLSTLDTTMVATMGFAIRVLKDDNTTAQNYTQQCVAQDASAIISYTLSELSDTTSLTNLRYRFNNKDFSATVDSNNLTSNCFNLATISRNLFDAGSATVSVDFNFDKNLAVPLSPFNFGIRDINVSEAFGLSASASTLSSVAPTLRDRNATFVYSRVRPSESDLYYEEIFAPSHTTPIFSDIFCNLADGCASFGRLDLTSTDDQEGWRINNDFNTANNEGNAPVSDTSPNATVTHGNDNLVNGENPNLNIAYGGTRRQEVTVTLNPPTWLRYNRDDPVTGQPTYVIEFMPSNDTGWSGAGETGSVIDNNANISTDKKRMNW
;
A
#
# COMPACT_ATOMS: atom_id res chain seq x y z
N MET A 1 -14.74 5.30 -16.53
CA MET A 1 -14.55 6.04 -15.27
C MET A 1 -15.74 6.95 -15.03
N ILE A 2 -16.62 6.51 -14.13
CA ILE A 2 -17.79 7.21 -13.57
C ILE A 2 -17.30 7.88 -12.28
N SER A 3 -17.54 9.17 -12.08
CA SER A 3 -16.97 9.94 -10.97
C SER A 3 -17.99 10.28 -9.86
N GLY A 4 -19.28 10.14 -10.13
CA GLY A 4 -20.35 10.34 -9.14
C GLY A 4 -21.52 9.40 -9.42
N VAL A 5 -22.00 8.72 -8.38
CA VAL A 5 -23.18 7.85 -8.41
C VAL A 5 -24.10 8.29 -7.27
N HIS A 6 -25.29 8.75 -7.60
CA HIS A 6 -26.26 9.24 -6.61
C HIS A 6 -27.63 8.59 -6.82
N SER A 7 -28.28 8.23 -5.72
CA SER A 7 -29.68 7.80 -5.68
C SER A 7 -30.43 8.64 -4.66
N SER A 8 -31.49 9.35 -5.05
CA SER A 8 -32.31 10.10 -4.07
C SER A 8 -33.30 9.20 -3.35
N LEU A 9 -33.75 8.10 -3.97
CA LEU A 9 -34.67 7.09 -3.41
C LEU A 9 -34.42 5.70 -4.04
N GLY A 10 -34.30 4.66 -3.20
CA GLY A 10 -34.14 3.25 -3.57
C GLY A 10 -32.68 2.73 -3.59
N ASN A 11 -32.45 1.49 -3.11
CA ASN A 11 -31.13 0.87 -3.00
C ASN A 11 -30.59 0.38 -4.36
N PHE A 12 -30.26 1.30 -5.27
CA PHE A 12 -29.62 0.98 -6.54
C PHE A 12 -28.52 1.97 -6.89
N ASN A 13 -27.32 1.44 -7.11
CA ASN A 13 -26.18 2.18 -7.62
C ASN A 13 -26.01 1.89 -9.11
N PRO A 14 -26.15 2.89 -9.99
CA PRO A 14 -25.77 2.78 -11.39
C PRO A 14 -24.39 2.15 -11.60
N GLY A 15 -24.26 1.34 -12.64
CA GLY A 15 -23.02 0.61 -12.92
C GLY A 15 -23.02 -0.04 -14.30
N VAL A 16 -21.83 -0.50 -14.71
CA VAL A 16 -21.68 -1.21 -15.98
C VAL A 16 -22.20 -2.65 -15.82
N VAL A 17 -23.08 -3.06 -16.71
CA VAL A 17 -23.62 -4.42 -16.82
C VAL A 17 -23.22 -5.03 -18.15
N THR A 18 -23.06 -6.36 -18.19
CA THR A 18 -22.83 -7.09 -19.43
C THR A 18 -24.15 -7.58 -19.99
N VAL A 19 -24.50 -7.14 -21.20
CA VAL A 19 -25.70 -7.56 -21.93
C VAL A 19 -25.27 -8.11 -23.28
N ASN A 20 -25.50 -9.41 -23.52
CA ASN A 20 -25.10 -10.11 -24.75
C ASN A 20 -23.61 -9.97 -25.12
N GLY A 21 -22.73 -9.84 -24.12
CA GLY A 21 -21.28 -9.70 -24.30
C GLY A 21 -20.80 -8.24 -24.39
N ASP A 22 -21.69 -7.26 -24.53
CA ASP A 22 -21.35 -5.83 -24.54
C ASP A 22 -21.53 -5.21 -23.15
N GLY A 23 -20.64 -4.27 -22.79
CA GLY A 23 -20.74 -3.49 -21.55
C GLY A 23 -21.64 -2.27 -21.73
N ARG A 24 -22.71 -2.16 -20.95
CA ARG A 24 -23.63 -1.01 -20.96
C ARG A 24 -23.71 -0.36 -19.59
N LEU A 25 -23.86 0.97 -19.52
CA LEU A 25 -24.08 1.65 -18.25
C LEU A 25 -25.57 1.60 -17.89
N ARG A 26 -25.94 0.84 -16.86
CA ARG A 26 -27.30 0.77 -16.32
C ARG A 26 -27.52 1.86 -15.29
N LEU A 27 -28.50 2.72 -15.55
CA LEU A 27 -28.88 3.88 -14.72
C LEU A 27 -29.98 3.53 -13.71
N THR A 28 -30.90 2.65 -14.06
CA THR A 28 -31.91 2.09 -13.14
C THR A 28 -32.18 0.63 -13.48
N LYS A 29 -32.77 -0.08 -12.53
CA LYS A 29 -33.25 -1.46 -12.71
C LYS A 29 -34.78 -1.50 -12.77
N ASP A 30 -35.34 -2.68 -12.98
CA ASP A 30 -36.77 -3.01 -12.89
C ASP A 30 -37.38 -2.89 -11.48
N ALA A 31 -37.10 -1.77 -10.80
CA ALA A 31 -37.66 -1.42 -9.50
C ALA A 31 -38.36 -0.05 -9.56
N LYS A 32 -39.37 0.12 -8.70
CA LYS A 32 -40.20 1.33 -8.63
C LYS A 32 -39.50 2.45 -7.86
N SER A 33 -39.92 3.69 -8.15
CA SER A 33 -39.54 4.91 -7.42
C SER A 33 -38.03 5.17 -7.29
N LEU A 34 -37.26 4.88 -8.35
CA LEU A 34 -35.85 5.23 -8.44
C LEU A 34 -35.66 6.61 -9.04
N ALA A 35 -34.64 7.32 -8.58
CA ALA A 35 -34.07 8.48 -9.26
C ALA A 35 -32.56 8.45 -9.07
N THR A 36 -31.83 8.34 -10.18
CA THR A 36 -30.38 8.19 -10.18
C THR A 36 -29.70 9.23 -11.05
N ALA A 37 -28.43 9.51 -10.74
CA ALA A 37 -27.55 10.30 -11.58
C ALA A 37 -26.17 9.66 -11.69
N VAL A 38 -25.59 9.72 -12.89
CA VAL A 38 -24.20 9.40 -13.17
C VAL A 38 -23.55 10.58 -13.86
N THR A 39 -22.43 11.05 -13.32
CA THR A 39 -21.67 12.16 -13.89
C THR A 39 -20.32 11.70 -14.46
N LYS A 40 -19.88 12.43 -15.48
CA LYS A 40 -18.50 12.40 -15.94
C LYS A 40 -17.80 13.65 -15.42
N ASP A 41 -16.77 13.49 -14.62
CA ASP A 41 -15.97 14.62 -14.15
C ASP A 41 -15.03 15.11 -15.27
N TYR A 42 -15.64 15.83 -16.19
CA TYR A 42 -14.97 16.55 -17.26
C TYR A 42 -15.81 17.78 -17.62
N GLU A 43 -15.18 18.94 -17.64
CA GLU A 43 -15.83 20.20 -17.97
C GLU A 43 -15.70 20.52 -19.45
N PHE A 44 -16.82 20.89 -20.07
CA PHE A 44 -16.88 21.41 -21.42
C PHE A 44 -17.13 22.91 -21.38
N LEU A 45 -16.38 23.69 -22.16
CA LEU A 45 -16.72 25.10 -22.39
C LEU A 45 -18.07 25.16 -23.11
N ALA A 46 -19.05 25.87 -22.55
CA ALA A 46 -20.37 26.00 -23.17
C ALA A 46 -20.51 27.30 -23.96
N LYS A 47 -19.99 28.43 -23.46
CA LYS A 47 -20.00 29.68 -24.22
C LYS A 47 -19.12 29.60 -25.44
N TRP A 48 -19.55 30.26 -26.52
CA TRP A 48 -18.79 30.39 -27.75
C TRP A 48 -18.44 29.05 -28.41
N ASN A 49 -19.18 28.00 -28.07
CA ASN A 49 -18.87 26.63 -28.43
C ASN A 49 -20.07 25.91 -29.05
N LEU A 50 -19.76 24.86 -29.78
CA LEU A 50 -20.69 23.86 -30.27
C LEU A 50 -20.42 22.57 -29.48
N ILE A 51 -21.43 22.05 -28.79
CA ILE A 51 -21.37 20.76 -28.12
C ILE A 51 -22.28 19.78 -28.85
N GLU A 52 -21.73 18.63 -29.22
CA GLU A 52 -22.47 17.49 -29.76
C GLU A 52 -22.33 16.30 -28.82
N VAL A 53 -23.46 15.73 -28.41
CA VAL A 53 -23.53 14.54 -27.55
C VAL A 53 -24.20 13.42 -28.34
N GLU A 54 -23.51 12.29 -28.48
CA GLU A 54 -24.01 11.07 -29.14
C GLU A 54 -24.01 9.90 -28.14
N TYR A 55 -25.10 9.13 -28.06
CA TYR A 55 -25.13 7.90 -27.24
C TYR A 55 -26.22 6.95 -27.75
N PHE A 56 -26.04 5.65 -27.49
CA PHE A 56 -27.09 4.65 -27.64
C PHE A 56 -27.94 4.60 -26.38
N GLN A 57 -29.25 4.41 -26.54
CA GLN A 57 -30.19 4.23 -25.45
C GLN A 57 -30.94 2.89 -25.56
N TYR A 58 -31.08 2.23 -24.41
CA TYR A 58 -31.85 1.00 -24.26
C TYR A 58 -32.79 1.12 -23.06
N ALA A 59 -34.01 0.63 -23.22
CA ALA A 59 -35.01 0.62 -22.16
C ALA A 59 -35.91 -0.60 -22.27
N TYR A 60 -35.80 -1.49 -21.28
CA TYR A 60 -36.50 -2.77 -21.32
C TYR A 60 -36.79 -3.38 -19.95
N GLY A 61 -37.69 -4.36 -19.92
CA GLY A 61 -37.85 -5.30 -18.81
C GLY A 61 -39.18 -5.22 -18.08
N GLY A 62 -39.74 -4.04 -17.86
CA GLY A 62 -40.92 -3.87 -17.02
C GLY A 62 -40.67 -4.29 -15.56
N CYS A 63 -41.58 -3.90 -14.65
CA CYS A 63 -41.62 -4.48 -13.30
C CYS A 63 -42.23 -5.88 -13.30
N ASP A 64 -41.95 -6.66 -12.26
CA ASP A 64 -42.79 -7.82 -11.93
C ASP A 64 -44.26 -7.39 -11.79
N GLY A 65 -45.16 -8.14 -12.45
CA GLY A 65 -46.59 -7.78 -12.56
C GLY A 65 -46.92 -6.80 -13.70
N GLY A 66 -46.01 -6.55 -14.63
CA GLY A 66 -46.27 -5.82 -15.88
C GLY A 66 -46.10 -4.30 -15.82
N GLY A 67 -46.07 -3.69 -14.61
CA GLY A 67 -45.88 -2.24 -14.40
C GLY A 67 -46.94 -1.34 -15.07
N LEU A 68 -46.94 -0.03 -14.80
CA LEU A 68 -47.82 0.93 -15.52
C LEU A 68 -47.25 1.33 -16.89
N GLY A 69 -48.10 1.78 -17.82
CA GLY A 69 -47.72 2.26 -19.16
C GLY A 69 -47.77 1.21 -20.27
N GLU A 70 -47.68 1.60 -21.54
CA GLU A 70 -47.58 0.64 -22.66
C GLU A 70 -46.14 0.14 -22.84
N TYR A 71 -45.16 1.04 -22.67
CA TYR A 71 -43.74 0.79 -22.94
C TYR A 71 -42.87 0.59 -21.70
N GLY A 72 -43.43 0.86 -20.52
CA GLY A 72 -42.73 0.90 -19.24
C GLY A 72 -42.71 2.32 -18.70
N ALA A 73 -41.83 2.56 -17.72
CA ALA A 73 -41.65 3.89 -17.15
C ALA A 73 -40.29 4.04 -16.44
N ASP A 74 -39.78 5.25 -16.20
CA ASP A 74 -40.29 6.51 -16.74
C ASP A 74 -39.39 7.05 -17.86
N GLY A 75 -38.07 6.89 -17.76
CA GLY A 75 -37.14 7.18 -18.86
C GLY A 75 -35.70 7.51 -18.45
N ILE A 76 -34.99 8.17 -19.37
CA ILE A 76 -33.60 8.68 -19.20
C ILE A 76 -33.55 10.16 -19.59
N VAL A 77 -32.76 10.96 -18.87
CA VAL A 77 -32.42 12.33 -19.26
C VAL A 77 -30.91 12.48 -19.40
N MET A 78 -30.45 12.91 -20.57
CA MET A 78 -29.09 13.45 -20.73
C MET A 78 -29.09 14.91 -20.27
N VAL A 79 -28.19 15.24 -19.37
CA VAL A 79 -28.11 16.53 -18.70
C VAL A 79 -26.79 17.22 -18.99
N LEU A 80 -26.86 18.48 -19.41
CA LEU A 80 -25.76 19.42 -19.24
C LEU A 80 -26.10 20.33 -18.06
N PHE A 81 -25.18 20.43 -17.11
CA PHE A 81 -25.36 21.21 -15.89
C PHE A 81 -24.18 22.15 -15.66
N ASP A 82 -24.43 23.28 -15.01
CA ASP A 82 -23.40 24.29 -14.76
C ASP A 82 -22.28 23.72 -13.87
N SER A 83 -21.04 23.76 -14.35
CA SER A 83 -19.89 23.19 -13.65
C SER A 83 -19.61 23.82 -12.28
N SER A 84 -20.13 25.03 -12.01
CA SER A 84 -19.93 25.71 -10.72
C SER A 84 -20.58 24.99 -9.54
N VAL A 85 -21.51 24.06 -9.77
CA VAL A 85 -22.10 23.23 -8.70
C VAL A 85 -21.20 22.07 -8.26
N GLY A 86 -20.07 21.84 -8.95
CA GLY A 86 -19.13 20.75 -8.65
C GLY A 86 -19.32 19.50 -9.51
N HIS A 87 -18.72 18.37 -9.11
CA HIS A 87 -18.71 17.12 -9.89
C HIS A 87 -19.75 16.08 -9.46
N SER A 88 -20.49 16.35 -8.37
CA SER A 88 -21.41 15.41 -7.71
C SER A 88 -22.80 16.05 -7.45
N PRO A 89 -23.55 16.43 -8.50
CA PRO A 89 -24.88 17.03 -8.36
C PRO A 89 -25.92 16.04 -7.82
N GLU A 90 -26.87 16.56 -7.03
CA GLU A 90 -28.02 15.77 -6.56
C GLU A 90 -29.01 15.45 -7.71
N PRO A 91 -29.52 14.21 -7.83
CA PRO A 91 -30.58 13.88 -8.77
C PRO A 91 -31.91 14.51 -8.35
N GLY A 92 -32.72 14.88 -9.34
CA GLY A 92 -34.06 15.43 -9.14
C GLY A 92 -35.14 14.40 -8.84
N GLY A 93 -36.40 14.78 -9.07
CA GLY A 93 -37.57 13.96 -8.73
C GLY A 93 -37.67 12.65 -9.52
N TYR A 94 -38.06 11.57 -8.84
CA TYR A 94 -38.37 10.27 -9.45
C TYR A 94 -39.69 10.29 -10.23
N GLY A 95 -39.97 9.17 -10.93
CA GLY A 95 -41.14 9.03 -11.78
C GLY A 95 -41.03 9.92 -13.02
N GLY A 96 -42.12 10.58 -13.40
CA GLY A 96 -42.14 11.41 -14.60
C GLY A 96 -41.26 12.66 -14.59
N SER A 97 -40.55 12.97 -13.49
CA SER A 97 -39.52 14.03 -13.49
C SER A 97 -38.14 13.50 -13.91
N ILE A 98 -38.02 12.16 -14.00
CA ILE A 98 -36.91 11.40 -14.58
C ILE A 98 -35.54 11.84 -14.02
N GLY A 99 -35.48 12.19 -12.74
CA GLY A 99 -34.25 12.64 -12.09
C GLY A 99 -33.73 14.01 -12.55
N TYR A 100 -34.45 14.74 -13.42
CA TYR A 100 -34.06 16.07 -13.89
C TYR A 100 -34.91 17.20 -13.33
N ALA A 101 -36.23 17.18 -13.59
CA ALA A 101 -37.11 18.27 -13.17
C ALA A 101 -37.50 18.13 -11.68
N GLN A 102 -38.02 19.22 -11.10
CA GLN A 102 -38.64 19.15 -9.78
C GLN A 102 -39.91 18.28 -9.81
N ARG A 103 -40.28 17.75 -8.64
CA ARG A 103 -41.56 17.09 -8.37
C ARG A 103 -42.25 17.79 -7.18
N THR A 104 -43.57 17.69 -6.99
CA THR A 104 -44.24 18.28 -5.82
C THR A 104 -43.55 17.85 -4.53
N ASN A 105 -43.03 18.82 -3.76
CA ASN A 105 -42.24 18.64 -2.55
C ASN A 105 -40.89 17.90 -2.72
N ILE A 106 -40.38 17.77 -3.96
CA ILE A 106 -39.09 17.13 -4.25
C ILE A 106 -38.30 18.05 -5.19
N LYS A 107 -37.07 18.36 -4.80
CA LYS A 107 -36.13 19.17 -5.58
C LYS A 107 -35.89 18.56 -6.96
N GLY A 108 -35.62 19.41 -7.96
CA GLY A 108 -35.07 18.96 -9.24
C GLY A 108 -33.57 18.66 -9.13
N PHE A 109 -32.95 18.34 -10.25
CA PHE A 109 -31.51 18.15 -10.35
C PHE A 109 -30.77 19.39 -9.86
N GLU A 110 -29.54 19.27 -9.37
CA GLU A 110 -28.78 20.45 -8.96
C GLU A 110 -28.08 21.12 -10.17
N GLY A 111 -28.45 22.37 -10.47
CA GLY A 111 -27.76 23.21 -11.46
C GLY A 111 -27.93 22.76 -12.92
N GLY A 112 -28.96 21.98 -13.23
CA GLY A 112 -29.22 21.52 -14.58
C GLY A 112 -29.47 22.70 -15.53
N TRP A 113 -28.87 22.69 -16.71
CA TRP A 113 -29.02 23.76 -17.71
C TRP A 113 -29.84 23.32 -18.93
N ILE A 114 -29.58 22.12 -19.44
CA ILE A 114 -30.37 21.47 -20.50
C ILE A 114 -30.59 20.01 -20.13
N GLY A 115 -31.85 19.56 -20.17
CA GLY A 115 -32.23 18.17 -19.97
C GLY A 115 -32.97 17.63 -21.19
N LEU A 116 -32.39 16.67 -21.88
CA LEU A 116 -33.02 15.90 -22.96
C LEU A 116 -33.59 14.61 -22.39
N GLY A 117 -34.90 14.54 -22.19
CA GLY A 117 -35.61 13.36 -21.73
C GLY A 117 -36.10 12.48 -22.87
N ILE A 118 -35.76 11.20 -22.80
CA ILE A 118 -36.40 10.12 -23.55
C ILE A 118 -37.43 9.50 -22.60
N ASP A 119 -38.71 9.78 -22.84
CA ASP A 119 -39.81 9.57 -21.90
C ASP A 119 -40.75 8.48 -22.39
N GLU A 120 -40.79 7.38 -21.65
CA GLU A 120 -41.48 6.15 -22.00
C GLU A 120 -42.96 6.22 -21.61
N TYR A 121 -43.21 6.77 -20.42
CA TYR A 121 -44.53 6.84 -19.82
C TYR A 121 -45.28 8.08 -20.27
N GLY A 122 -44.60 9.23 -20.35
CA GLY A 122 -45.11 10.45 -20.94
C GLY A 122 -45.34 11.63 -20.00
N ASN A 123 -44.84 11.56 -18.77
CA ASN A 123 -45.07 12.63 -17.78
C ASN A 123 -43.98 13.71 -17.78
N PHE A 124 -42.85 13.51 -18.44
CA PHE A 124 -41.79 14.52 -18.50
C PHE A 124 -42.24 15.76 -19.27
N SER A 125 -43.17 15.66 -20.23
CA SER A 125 -43.80 16.80 -20.90
C SER A 125 -45.00 17.40 -20.17
N ASN A 126 -45.40 16.85 -19.02
CA ASN A 126 -46.64 17.22 -18.33
C ASN A 126 -46.41 18.37 -17.33
N PRO A 127 -47.22 19.46 -17.31
CA PRO A 127 -47.12 20.55 -16.33
C PRO A 127 -47.72 20.20 -14.96
N THR A 128 -47.60 18.95 -14.53
CA THR A 128 -48.14 18.45 -13.26
C THR A 128 -47.01 18.05 -12.31
N GLU A 129 -47.36 17.76 -11.06
CA GLU A 129 -46.40 17.40 -10.02
C GLU A 129 -45.28 18.45 -9.86
N GLY A 130 -45.59 19.74 -9.96
CA GLY A 130 -44.62 20.82 -9.74
C GLY A 130 -43.69 21.15 -10.92
N ARG A 131 -43.75 20.41 -12.04
CA ARG A 131 -43.01 20.74 -13.27
C ARG A 131 -43.51 22.03 -13.92
N ASN A 132 -42.59 22.81 -14.50
CA ASN A 132 -42.90 24.11 -15.09
C ASN A 132 -43.24 24.00 -16.59
N GLY A 133 -44.49 24.29 -16.95
CA GLY A 133 -44.98 24.24 -18.33
C GLY A 133 -44.98 22.82 -18.93
N GLY A 134 -45.46 22.71 -20.17
CA GLY A 134 -45.57 21.44 -20.86
C GLY A 134 -46.78 21.32 -21.77
N VAL A 135 -46.77 20.28 -22.62
CA VAL A 135 -47.86 19.95 -23.56
C VAL A 135 -48.78 18.84 -23.03
N GLY A 136 -48.62 18.47 -21.76
CA GLY A 136 -49.41 17.42 -21.11
C GLY A 136 -48.77 16.03 -21.21
N PHE A 137 -49.54 15.02 -20.80
CA PHE A 137 -49.14 13.61 -20.82
C PHE A 137 -48.99 13.10 -22.26
N LYS A 138 -47.79 12.63 -22.63
CA LYS A 138 -47.44 12.13 -23.97
C LYS A 138 -46.50 10.91 -23.90
N PRO A 139 -47.03 9.68 -23.87
CA PRO A 139 -46.20 8.47 -23.89
C PRO A 139 -45.30 8.41 -25.12
N ASN A 140 -44.19 7.68 -25.02
CA ASN A 140 -43.26 7.45 -26.12
C ASN A 140 -42.81 8.75 -26.82
N ASN A 141 -42.17 9.63 -26.06
CA ASN A 141 -41.91 11.00 -26.47
C ASN A 141 -40.49 11.41 -26.09
N VAL A 142 -39.92 12.34 -26.85
CA VAL A 142 -38.70 13.05 -26.44
C VAL A 142 -39.05 14.47 -26.04
N THR A 143 -38.49 14.96 -24.94
CA THR A 143 -38.77 16.31 -24.44
C THR A 143 -37.51 16.97 -23.92
N ILE A 144 -37.33 18.24 -24.28
CA ILE A 144 -36.25 19.08 -23.79
C ILE A 144 -36.83 20.04 -22.75
N ARG A 145 -36.18 20.09 -21.58
CA ARG A 145 -36.42 21.10 -20.53
C ARG A 145 -35.17 21.98 -20.36
N GLY A 146 -35.43 23.25 -20.05
CA GLY A 146 -34.41 24.28 -19.82
C GLY A 146 -33.90 24.24 -18.40
N SER A 147 -33.24 25.30 -17.97
CA SER A 147 -32.40 25.34 -16.78
C SER A 147 -33.18 25.33 -15.46
N SER A 148 -32.48 24.99 -14.37
CA SER A 148 -32.77 25.57 -13.05
C SER A 148 -32.70 27.09 -13.15
N GLY A 149 -33.35 27.81 -12.25
CA GLY A 149 -33.19 29.26 -12.13
C GLY A 149 -31.76 29.64 -11.75
N ASP A 150 -31.62 30.77 -11.09
CA ASP A 150 -30.31 31.20 -10.60
C ASP A 150 -29.69 30.16 -9.66
N LEU A 151 -28.36 30.05 -9.68
CA LEU A 151 -27.64 29.03 -8.92
C LEU A 151 -27.50 29.37 -7.42
N ASP A 152 -28.10 30.46 -6.95
CA ASP A 152 -28.12 30.79 -5.52
C ASP A 152 -29.17 29.97 -4.76
N GLY A 153 -28.93 29.78 -3.46
CA GLY A 153 -29.88 29.19 -2.52
C GLY A 153 -30.65 27.97 -3.04
N SER A 154 -31.98 28.05 -2.98
CA SER A 154 -32.87 26.95 -3.37
C SER A 154 -33.21 26.94 -4.88
N THR A 155 -32.96 28.03 -5.61
CA THR A 155 -33.38 28.17 -7.02
C THR A 155 -32.57 27.30 -7.96
N ARG A 156 -31.37 26.86 -7.56
CA ARG A 156 -30.55 25.88 -8.28
C ARG A 156 -31.22 24.50 -8.48
N TYR A 157 -32.36 24.25 -7.82
CA TYR A 157 -33.12 23.00 -7.92
C TYR A 157 -34.49 23.15 -8.60
N TYR A 158 -34.90 24.37 -8.99
CA TYR A 158 -36.24 24.65 -9.51
C TYR A 158 -36.17 25.54 -10.75
N GLY A 159 -37.13 25.41 -11.66
CA GLY A 159 -37.22 26.27 -12.84
C GLY A 159 -37.56 25.49 -14.10
N TYR A 160 -36.80 24.43 -14.36
CA TYR A 160 -36.87 23.40 -15.42
C TYR A 160 -38.04 23.52 -16.40
N LYS A 161 -38.05 24.62 -17.17
CA LYS A 161 -39.19 24.98 -18.02
C LYS A 161 -39.23 24.10 -19.26
N TYR A 162 -40.42 23.71 -19.66
CA TYR A 162 -40.64 23.03 -20.93
C TYR A 162 -40.13 23.87 -22.12
N LEU A 163 -39.30 23.28 -22.98
CA LEU A 163 -38.82 23.92 -24.21
C LEU A 163 -39.50 23.33 -25.44
N LYS A 164 -39.33 22.02 -25.68
CA LYS A 164 -39.77 21.38 -26.93
C LYS A 164 -39.98 19.89 -26.76
N SER A 165 -40.88 19.30 -27.53
CA SER A 165 -41.04 17.84 -27.65
C SER A 165 -41.20 17.41 -29.10
N ASN A 166 -40.97 16.13 -29.36
CA ASN A 166 -41.43 15.47 -30.58
C ASN A 166 -42.41 14.34 -30.25
N ILE A 167 -43.68 14.63 -30.46
CA ILE A 167 -44.82 13.82 -29.99
C ILE A 167 -45.11 12.64 -30.95
N LYS A 168 -44.34 12.49 -32.03
CA LYS A 168 -44.44 11.37 -32.95
C LYS A 168 -43.05 10.83 -33.28
N LEU A 169 -42.63 9.84 -32.51
CA LEU A 169 -41.43 9.07 -32.79
C LEU A 169 -41.73 7.97 -33.82
N PRO A 170 -40.77 7.64 -34.69
CA PRO A 170 -40.98 6.64 -35.75
C PRO A 170 -41.24 5.24 -35.20
N HIS A 171 -40.80 4.95 -33.98
CA HIS A 171 -41.07 3.71 -33.26
C HIS A 171 -40.93 3.92 -31.73
N PRO A 172 -41.36 2.95 -30.89
CA PRO A 172 -41.28 3.07 -29.43
C PRO A 172 -39.85 3.20 -28.87
N VAL A 173 -39.68 4.04 -27.84
CA VAL A 173 -38.41 4.30 -27.12
C VAL A 173 -38.07 3.28 -26.02
N ALA A 174 -38.98 2.35 -25.76
CA ALA A 174 -38.82 1.31 -24.73
C ALA A 174 -39.73 0.11 -24.98
N SER A 175 -39.43 -1.01 -24.32
CA SER A 175 -40.26 -2.21 -24.33
C SER A 175 -40.46 -2.75 -22.91
N LYS A 176 -41.66 -3.23 -22.57
CA LYS A 176 -41.86 -3.95 -21.30
C LYS A 176 -41.35 -5.39 -21.30
N SER A 177 -40.81 -5.86 -22.41
CA SER A 177 -40.34 -7.24 -22.52
C SER A 177 -39.05 -7.45 -21.73
N LYS A 178 -39.03 -8.46 -20.86
CA LYS A 178 -37.81 -8.95 -20.18
C LYS A 178 -36.81 -9.60 -21.13
N THR A 179 -37.25 -10.01 -22.31
CA THR A 179 -36.40 -10.70 -23.29
C THR A 179 -35.86 -9.78 -24.39
N ASN A 180 -36.45 -8.59 -24.58
CA ASN A 180 -36.04 -7.67 -25.63
C ASN A 180 -34.98 -6.65 -25.17
N VAL A 181 -33.84 -7.17 -24.69
CA VAL A 181 -32.80 -6.38 -24.02
C VAL A 181 -32.04 -5.41 -24.93
N ASN A 182 -32.22 -5.51 -26.25
CA ASN A 182 -31.57 -4.62 -27.23
C ASN A 182 -32.51 -3.50 -27.73
N TYR A 183 -33.72 -3.41 -27.19
CA TYR A 183 -34.72 -2.45 -27.65
C TYR A 183 -34.72 -1.16 -26.81
N PRO A 184 -34.87 0.03 -27.43
CA PRO A 184 -34.92 0.26 -28.88
C PRO A 184 -33.54 0.19 -29.55
N GLY A 185 -32.46 0.50 -28.81
CA GLY A 185 -31.10 0.48 -29.34
C GLY A 185 -30.80 1.63 -30.31
N ASP A 186 -31.53 2.74 -30.17
CA ASP A 186 -31.33 3.92 -31.00
C ASP A 186 -30.14 4.74 -30.57
N LYS A 187 -29.54 5.41 -31.55
CA LYS A 187 -28.52 6.42 -31.31
C LYS A 187 -29.11 7.81 -31.37
N TYR A 188 -28.99 8.56 -30.28
CA TYR A 188 -29.41 9.95 -30.20
C TYR A 188 -28.21 10.88 -30.35
N LYS A 189 -28.35 11.93 -31.15
CA LYS A 189 -27.39 13.03 -31.29
C LYS A 189 -28.06 14.35 -30.93
N LEU A 190 -27.63 14.94 -29.82
CA LEU A 190 -28.02 16.31 -29.45
C LEU A 190 -26.92 17.28 -29.90
N ARG A 191 -27.32 18.31 -30.64
CA ARG A 191 -26.46 19.43 -31.02
C ARG A 191 -26.89 20.68 -30.27
N ILE A 192 -25.95 21.32 -29.58
CA ILE A 192 -26.15 22.56 -28.80
C ILE A 192 -25.13 23.59 -29.27
N ASP A 193 -25.61 24.66 -29.89
CA ASP A 193 -24.77 25.68 -30.49
C ASP A 193 -24.95 27.02 -29.76
N ALA A 194 -23.93 27.38 -28.99
CA ALA A 194 -23.85 28.64 -28.25
C ALA A 194 -22.68 29.51 -28.75
N ARG A 195 -22.27 29.32 -30.01
CA ARG A 195 -21.23 30.15 -30.65
C ARG A 195 -21.64 31.61 -30.79
N ASP A 196 -22.94 31.86 -30.96
CA ASP A 196 -23.54 33.19 -30.87
C ASP A 196 -24.02 33.43 -29.43
N PRO A 197 -23.54 34.49 -28.73
CA PRO A 197 -23.88 34.75 -27.34
C PRO A 197 -25.34 35.12 -27.14
N ALA A 198 -25.99 35.65 -28.19
CA ALA A 198 -27.39 36.02 -28.17
C ALA A 198 -28.32 34.81 -28.41
N LYS A 199 -27.80 33.69 -28.93
CA LYS A 199 -28.58 32.51 -29.29
C LYS A 199 -28.16 31.26 -28.51
N LEU A 200 -29.03 30.27 -28.53
CA LEU A 200 -28.73 28.90 -28.09
C LEU A 200 -29.49 27.94 -29.00
N LEU A 201 -28.87 27.51 -30.10
CA LEU A 201 -29.55 26.68 -31.10
C LEU A 201 -29.45 25.21 -30.69
N ILE A 202 -30.60 24.56 -30.52
CA ILE A 202 -30.68 23.16 -30.09
C ILE A 202 -31.38 22.34 -31.16
N LYS A 203 -30.77 21.22 -31.53
CA LYS A 203 -31.31 20.25 -32.51
C LYS A 203 -31.12 18.82 -31.99
N LEU A 204 -32.14 17.97 -32.16
CA LEU A 204 -32.07 16.54 -31.82
C LEU A 204 -32.25 15.67 -33.05
N MET A 205 -31.36 14.70 -33.19
CA MET A 205 -31.41 13.68 -34.23
C MET A 205 -31.40 12.29 -33.62
N GLN A 206 -32.02 11.33 -34.31
CA GLN A 206 -32.11 9.92 -33.92
C GLN A 206 -31.73 9.06 -35.13
N ASP A 207 -30.93 8.03 -34.88
CA ASP A 207 -30.60 6.98 -35.84
C ASP A 207 -31.07 5.64 -35.27
N SER A 208 -32.05 5.04 -35.94
CA SER A 208 -32.67 3.76 -35.61
C SER A 208 -32.15 2.60 -36.50
N GLY A 209 -30.95 2.76 -37.08
CA GLY A 209 -30.31 1.79 -37.97
C GLY A 209 -30.31 2.17 -39.45
N SER A 210 -30.85 3.33 -39.83
CA SER A 210 -30.92 3.82 -41.21
C SER A 210 -30.23 5.18 -41.41
N GLY A 211 -29.46 5.65 -40.43
CA GLY A 211 -28.87 6.98 -40.39
C GLY A 211 -29.71 8.00 -39.63
N TYR A 212 -29.13 9.18 -39.39
CA TYR A 212 -29.74 10.23 -38.57
C TYR A 212 -30.92 10.92 -39.27
N ASN A 213 -32.08 10.88 -38.62
CA ASN A 213 -33.24 11.71 -38.92
C ASN A 213 -33.37 12.82 -37.87
N THR A 214 -33.78 14.02 -38.30
CA THR A 214 -34.10 15.11 -37.35
C THR A 214 -35.43 14.82 -36.69
N ILE A 215 -35.45 14.77 -35.36
CA ILE A 215 -36.68 14.53 -34.59
C ILE A 215 -37.12 15.75 -33.79
N ILE A 216 -36.20 16.64 -33.40
CA ILE A 216 -36.55 18.01 -32.97
C ILE A 216 -35.80 18.97 -33.89
N GLU A 217 -36.57 19.76 -34.65
CA GLU A 217 -36.05 20.84 -35.50
C GLU A 217 -35.28 21.86 -34.68
N GLU A 218 -34.28 22.47 -35.32
CA GLU A 218 -33.44 23.47 -34.67
C GLU A 218 -34.28 24.65 -34.17
N PHE A 219 -34.12 25.01 -32.90
CA PHE A 219 -34.77 26.17 -32.30
C PHE A 219 -33.83 26.93 -31.39
N ASP A 220 -34.07 28.22 -31.23
CA ASP A 220 -33.33 29.07 -30.31
C ASP A 220 -33.95 29.02 -28.90
N ALA A 221 -33.29 28.30 -28.00
CA ALA A 221 -33.73 28.16 -26.62
C ALA A 221 -33.62 29.46 -25.80
N LYS A 222 -32.89 30.48 -26.28
CA LYS A 222 -32.87 31.82 -25.67
C LYS A 222 -34.01 32.73 -26.13
N ALA A 223 -34.85 32.28 -27.06
CA ALA A 223 -36.01 33.06 -27.45
C ALA A 223 -36.88 33.39 -26.20
N PRO A 224 -37.43 34.63 -26.07
CA PRO A 224 -38.08 35.08 -24.84
C PRO A 224 -39.18 34.15 -24.30
N ALA A 225 -39.87 33.42 -25.20
CA ALA A 225 -40.91 32.45 -24.83
C ALA A 225 -40.40 31.32 -23.92
N TYR A 226 -39.12 30.95 -24.01
CA TYR A 226 -38.52 29.84 -23.28
C TYR A 226 -37.95 30.22 -21.91
N ALA A 227 -37.64 31.51 -21.68
CA ALA A 227 -37.07 32.00 -20.42
C ALA A 227 -35.85 31.17 -19.93
N GLN A 228 -34.98 30.77 -20.86
CA GLN A 228 -33.79 30.01 -20.55
C GLN A 228 -32.74 30.87 -19.87
N SER A 229 -32.00 30.32 -18.90
CA SER A 229 -30.91 31.04 -18.24
C SER A 229 -29.81 31.43 -19.23
N PRO A 230 -28.93 32.40 -18.87
CA PRO A 230 -27.69 32.63 -19.60
C PRO A 230 -26.89 31.33 -19.78
N THR A 231 -26.11 31.26 -20.86
CA THR A 231 -25.20 30.14 -21.12
C THR A 231 -24.12 30.07 -20.02
N PRO A 232 -24.00 28.94 -19.29
CA PRO A 232 -22.91 28.71 -18.34
C PRO A 232 -21.56 28.88 -18.99
N GLU A 233 -20.55 29.29 -18.22
CA GLU A 233 -19.18 29.32 -18.72
C GLU A 233 -18.72 27.91 -19.11
N ARG A 234 -18.92 26.97 -18.18
CA ARG A 234 -18.59 25.56 -18.34
C ARG A 234 -19.77 24.70 -17.92
N VAL A 235 -19.90 23.56 -18.57
CA VAL A 235 -20.88 22.53 -18.23
C VAL A 235 -20.21 21.19 -18.05
N ARG A 236 -20.77 20.36 -17.17
CA ARG A 236 -20.47 18.92 -17.11
C ARG A 236 -21.64 18.14 -17.71
N ILE A 237 -21.36 16.91 -18.12
CA ILE A 237 -22.38 15.97 -18.58
C ILE A 237 -22.78 15.01 -17.46
N ALA A 238 -24.09 14.80 -17.33
CA ALA A 238 -24.67 13.77 -16.50
C ALA A 238 -25.75 13.00 -17.26
N PHE A 239 -26.01 11.79 -16.83
CA PHE A 239 -27.19 11.03 -17.20
C PHE A 239 -28.00 10.77 -15.94
N THR A 240 -29.28 11.11 -16.00
CA THR A 240 -30.23 10.79 -14.95
C THR A 240 -31.28 9.83 -15.48
N SER A 241 -31.88 9.04 -14.61
CA SER A 241 -32.98 8.16 -14.96
C SER A 241 -33.93 8.06 -13.78
N GLY A 242 -35.21 7.82 -14.07
CA GLY A 242 -36.24 7.69 -13.06
C GLY A 242 -37.22 6.56 -13.35
N THR A 243 -37.72 5.96 -12.28
CA THR A 243 -38.87 5.05 -12.30
C THR A 243 -39.90 5.51 -11.26
N GLY A 244 -41.12 5.00 -11.36
CA GLY A 244 -42.27 5.44 -10.58
C GLY A 244 -43.23 4.28 -10.37
N GLY A 245 -44.49 4.46 -10.76
CA GLY A 245 -45.48 3.37 -10.70
C GLY A 245 -45.22 2.26 -11.74
N GLY A 246 -44.58 2.61 -12.86
CA GLY A 246 -43.92 1.68 -13.78
C GLY A 246 -42.41 1.72 -13.61
N CYS A 247 -41.70 0.77 -14.23
CA CYS A 247 -40.25 0.67 -14.16
C CYS A 247 -39.72 -0.09 -15.39
N ASN A 248 -38.49 0.21 -15.76
CA ASN A 248 -37.68 -0.46 -16.79
C ASN A 248 -36.21 -0.43 -16.36
N ASN A 249 -35.41 -1.33 -16.92
CA ASN A 249 -33.96 -1.14 -16.95
C ASN A 249 -33.65 -0.05 -17.97
N HIS A 250 -32.90 0.97 -17.55
CA HIS A 250 -32.49 2.07 -18.41
C HIS A 250 -30.99 2.06 -18.58
N GLU A 251 -30.52 1.97 -19.82
CA GLU A 251 -29.12 1.77 -20.15
C GLU A 251 -28.65 2.69 -21.27
N ILE A 252 -27.36 3.04 -21.25
CA ILE A 252 -26.69 3.74 -22.34
C ILE A 252 -25.40 3.03 -22.76
N ASP A 253 -24.99 3.27 -24.01
CA ASP A 253 -23.71 2.79 -24.56
C ASP A 253 -23.10 3.78 -25.57
N LYS A 254 -21.81 3.63 -25.87
CA LYS A 254 -21.00 4.40 -26.84
C LYS A 254 -21.21 5.92 -26.76
N LEU A 255 -21.17 6.46 -25.55
CA LEU A 255 -21.18 7.90 -25.32
C LEU A 255 -19.99 8.56 -26.03
N SER A 256 -20.28 9.51 -26.91
CA SER A 256 -19.31 10.44 -27.50
C SER A 256 -19.76 11.87 -27.22
N VAL A 257 -18.86 12.68 -26.69
CA VAL A 257 -19.08 14.11 -26.54
C VAL A 257 -18.00 14.82 -27.34
N LYS A 258 -18.42 15.71 -28.23
CA LYS A 258 -17.55 16.52 -29.07
C LYS A 258 -17.84 17.98 -28.79
N GLY A 259 -16.78 18.78 -28.70
CA GLY A 259 -16.88 20.22 -28.73
C GLY A 259 -15.58 20.83 -29.20
N VAL A 260 -15.57 22.12 -29.49
CA VAL A 260 -14.32 22.83 -29.75
C VAL A 260 -13.59 22.98 -28.42
N CYS A 261 -12.67 22.06 -28.14
CA CYS A 261 -11.73 22.18 -27.03
C CYS A 261 -10.74 23.31 -27.36
N ARG A 262 -11.16 24.55 -27.13
CA ARG A 262 -10.23 25.66 -26.98
C ARG A 262 -10.05 25.89 -25.49
N VAL A 263 -8.80 26.02 -25.05
CA VAL A 263 -8.51 26.66 -23.77
C VAL A 263 -9.27 27.98 -23.77
N TYR A 264 -10.11 28.19 -22.74
CA TYR A 264 -10.69 29.49 -22.47
C TYR A 264 -9.53 30.48 -22.32
N SER A 265 -9.31 31.28 -23.36
CA SER A 265 -8.47 32.45 -23.29
C SER A 265 -9.43 33.62 -23.12
N PRO A 266 -9.44 34.33 -21.97
CA PRO A 266 -10.22 35.56 -21.80
C PRO A 266 -9.83 36.67 -22.81
N ASP A 267 -8.85 36.39 -23.67
CA ASP A 267 -8.18 37.25 -24.63
C ASP A 267 -8.83 37.33 -26.00
N VAL A 268 -10.16 37.23 -26.12
CA VAL A 268 -10.81 37.67 -27.37
C VAL A 268 -10.45 39.14 -27.68
N TYR A 269 -10.00 39.89 -26.68
CA TYR A 269 -9.47 41.25 -26.80
C TYR A 269 -7.94 41.37 -26.95
N ASN A 270 -7.14 40.32 -26.74
CA ASN A 270 -5.66 40.40 -26.78
C ASN A 270 -5.01 39.72 -28.00
N LYS A 271 -5.78 39.32 -29.01
CA LYS A 271 -5.24 38.91 -30.32
C LYS A 271 -4.99 40.14 -31.19
N GLY A 272 -3.78 40.69 -31.11
CA GLY A 272 -3.38 41.85 -31.92
C GLY A 272 -2.51 41.49 -33.11
N PRO A 273 -2.01 42.47 -33.88
CA PRO A 273 -1.31 42.26 -35.15
C PRO A 273 0.11 41.68 -35.02
N PHE A 274 0.51 41.24 -33.82
CA PHE A 274 1.83 40.69 -33.54
C PHE A 274 1.70 39.32 -32.88
N ASP A 275 2.68 38.45 -33.13
CA ASP A 275 2.77 37.13 -32.52
C ASP A 275 4.22 36.64 -32.51
N GLY A 276 4.46 35.52 -31.84
CA GLY A 276 5.75 34.84 -31.94
C GLY A 276 5.65 33.35 -31.69
N TRP A 277 6.63 32.61 -32.24
CA TRP A 277 6.65 31.14 -32.25
C TRP A 277 8.07 30.61 -32.41
N ASN A 278 8.28 29.29 -32.31
CA ASN A 278 9.59 28.70 -32.54
C ASN A 278 10.06 28.85 -34.00
N THR A 279 11.37 28.91 -34.23
CA THR A 279 11.94 29.07 -35.58
C THR A 279 11.69 27.91 -36.54
N ASP A 280 11.36 26.75 -36.01
CA ASP A 280 11.02 25.52 -36.73
C ASP A 280 9.51 25.39 -37.01
N SER A 281 8.69 26.28 -36.47
CA SER A 281 7.24 26.23 -36.56
C SER A 281 6.73 27.18 -37.65
N ASN A 282 5.66 26.78 -38.35
CA ASN A 282 5.08 27.60 -39.41
C ASN A 282 4.07 28.62 -38.85
N ILE A 283 3.74 29.63 -39.66
CA ILE A 283 2.78 30.69 -39.30
C ILE A 283 1.35 30.18 -39.06
N GLY A 284 1.01 28.97 -39.49
CA GLY A 284 -0.29 28.35 -39.25
C GLY A 284 -0.40 27.76 -37.84
N GLU A 285 0.70 27.23 -37.32
CA GLU A 285 0.80 26.59 -36.00
C GLU A 285 1.09 27.59 -34.89
N LYS A 286 2.10 28.45 -35.08
CA LYS A 286 2.56 29.46 -34.11
C LYS A 286 2.88 28.90 -32.71
N PHE A 287 3.29 27.65 -32.66
CA PHE A 287 3.69 26.94 -31.44
C PHE A 287 4.98 27.49 -30.83
N ILE A 288 4.98 27.66 -29.51
CA ILE A 288 6.12 27.97 -28.68
C ILE A 288 6.36 26.78 -27.76
N ARG A 289 7.34 25.94 -28.09
CA ARG A 289 7.60 24.73 -27.29
C ARG A 289 8.26 25.04 -25.94
N THR A 290 8.13 24.12 -24.99
CA THR A 290 8.81 24.16 -23.68
C THR A 290 10.30 24.47 -23.80
N LYS A 291 10.82 25.32 -22.90
CA LYS A 291 12.23 25.69 -22.79
C LYS A 291 12.85 25.16 -21.49
N ILE A 292 14.17 25.20 -21.42
CA ILE A 292 14.95 24.81 -20.25
C ILE A 292 15.57 26.07 -19.62
N VAL A 293 15.50 26.18 -18.29
CA VAL A 293 16.12 27.29 -17.54
C VAL A 293 17.62 27.38 -17.82
N ASP A 294 18.12 28.60 -17.99
CA ASP A 294 19.52 28.92 -18.37
C ASP A 294 19.99 28.33 -19.70
N GLN A 295 19.10 27.69 -20.47
CA GLN A 295 19.34 27.35 -21.86
C GLN A 295 18.83 28.49 -22.74
N GLU A 296 19.72 29.10 -23.52
CA GLU A 296 19.34 30.12 -24.48
C GLU A 296 18.40 29.54 -25.54
N PHE A 297 17.36 30.28 -25.91
CA PHE A 297 16.44 29.90 -26.98
C PHE A 297 16.09 31.08 -27.87
N THR A 298 15.73 30.79 -29.12
CA THR A 298 15.36 31.81 -30.10
C THR A 298 13.88 31.68 -30.44
N LEU A 299 13.16 32.79 -30.37
CA LEU A 299 11.80 32.89 -30.89
C LEU A 299 11.78 33.77 -32.12
N LEU A 300 10.88 33.41 -33.03
CA LEU A 300 10.49 34.19 -34.16
C LEU A 300 9.45 35.21 -33.69
N ILE A 301 9.73 36.51 -33.81
CA ILE A 301 8.76 37.56 -33.56
C ILE A 301 8.38 38.22 -34.89
N ALA A 302 7.08 38.35 -35.14
CA ALA A 302 6.59 38.84 -36.41
C ALA A 302 5.31 39.68 -36.28
N ALA A 303 5.10 40.51 -37.30
CA ALA A 303 3.84 41.18 -37.54
C ALA A 303 3.02 40.42 -38.60
N LEU A 304 1.71 40.34 -38.38
CA LEU A 304 0.78 39.51 -39.15
C LEU A 304 -0.26 40.36 -39.89
N ASN A 305 -0.75 39.86 -41.02
CA ASN A 305 -1.95 40.41 -41.64
C ASN A 305 -3.19 40.23 -40.75
N HIS A 306 -4.28 40.91 -41.11
CA HIS A 306 -5.55 40.80 -40.38
C HIS A 306 -6.07 39.37 -40.31
N GLU A 307 -5.86 38.57 -41.36
CA GLU A 307 -6.23 37.16 -41.41
C GLU A 307 -5.27 36.24 -40.64
N ARG A 308 -4.14 36.77 -40.15
CA ARG A 308 -3.09 36.04 -39.40
C ARG A 308 -2.50 34.83 -40.12
N THR A 309 -2.51 34.84 -41.45
CA THR A 309 -2.04 33.74 -42.32
C THR A 309 -0.72 34.04 -43.00
N LYS A 310 -0.29 35.31 -43.01
CA LYS A 310 0.93 35.77 -43.68
C LYS A 310 1.62 36.84 -42.85
N TYR A 311 2.93 36.93 -43.04
CA TYR A 311 3.70 38.07 -42.52
C TYR A 311 3.21 39.36 -43.18
N SER A 312 2.89 40.36 -42.37
CA SER A 312 2.51 41.69 -42.86
C SER A 312 2.46 42.68 -41.70
N LEU A 313 2.90 43.91 -41.92
CA LEU A 313 2.26 45.06 -41.30
C LEU A 313 2.40 46.28 -42.21
N LYS A 314 1.44 46.46 -43.10
CA LYS A 314 1.22 47.72 -43.80
C LYS A 314 -0.26 47.90 -44.13
N GLU A 315 -1.00 48.49 -43.20
CA GLU A 315 -2.09 49.38 -43.58
C GLU A 315 -1.64 50.80 -43.22
N ARG A 316 -1.41 51.62 -44.26
CA ARG A 316 -0.76 52.94 -44.14
C ARG A 316 -1.51 53.78 -43.11
N ILE A 317 -0.80 54.35 -42.13
CA ILE A 317 -1.36 55.37 -41.23
C ILE A 317 -1.84 56.53 -42.11
N HIS A 318 -3.15 56.63 -42.29
CA HIS A 318 -3.76 57.58 -43.20
C HIS A 318 -4.30 58.78 -42.42
N ALA A 319 -4.20 59.98 -43.02
CA ALA A 319 -4.74 61.21 -42.46
C ALA A 319 -6.25 61.14 -42.14
N GLY A 320 -6.96 60.22 -42.80
CA GLY A 320 -8.39 59.95 -42.58
C GLY A 320 -8.73 59.11 -41.36
N PHE A 321 -7.74 58.60 -40.61
CA PHE A 321 -8.03 57.88 -39.37
C PHE A 321 -8.40 58.85 -38.23
N PRO A 322 -9.37 58.50 -37.36
CA PRO A 322 -9.91 59.41 -36.34
C PRO A 322 -8.85 60.02 -35.42
N PHE A 323 -7.76 59.29 -35.16
CA PHE A 323 -6.71 59.71 -34.23
C PHE A 323 -5.41 60.17 -34.90
N PHE A 324 -5.39 60.37 -36.23
CA PHE A 324 -4.19 60.81 -36.95
C PHE A 324 -3.67 62.17 -36.45
N ALA A 325 -4.58 63.15 -36.30
CA ALA A 325 -4.20 64.49 -35.82
C ALA A 325 -3.68 64.46 -34.37
N GLN A 326 -4.27 63.61 -33.51
CA GLN A 326 -3.81 63.42 -32.14
C GLN A 326 -2.41 62.79 -32.09
N ALA A 327 -2.16 61.76 -32.90
CA ALA A 327 -0.85 61.14 -33.04
C ALA A 327 0.21 62.16 -33.52
N GLN A 328 -0.15 63.00 -34.50
CA GLN A 328 0.73 64.05 -35.02
C GLN A 328 1.10 65.07 -33.95
N ALA A 329 0.10 65.54 -33.19
CA ALA A 329 0.31 66.50 -32.10
C ALA A 329 1.23 65.93 -31.01
N ASN A 330 1.05 64.67 -30.62
CA ASN A 330 1.88 64.02 -29.60
C ASN A 330 3.34 63.84 -30.05
N LEU A 331 3.57 63.47 -31.32
CA LEU A 331 4.92 63.40 -31.88
C LEU A 331 5.59 64.78 -31.88
N THR A 332 4.89 65.81 -32.35
CA THR A 332 5.42 67.18 -32.37
C THR A 332 5.72 67.69 -30.95
N ALA A 333 4.85 67.42 -29.98
CA ALA A 333 5.08 67.77 -28.57
C ALA A 333 6.32 67.08 -27.97
N ARG A 334 6.75 65.95 -28.54
CA ARG A 334 7.96 65.20 -28.16
C ARG A 334 9.20 65.56 -29.00
N GLY A 335 9.11 66.60 -29.85
CA GLY A 335 10.24 67.09 -30.64
C GLY A 335 10.47 66.37 -31.98
N TYR A 336 9.53 65.53 -32.42
CA TYR A 336 9.61 64.84 -33.72
C TYR A 336 9.10 65.74 -34.87
N SER A 337 9.86 65.83 -35.96
CA SER A 337 9.52 66.61 -37.16
C SER A 337 9.13 65.73 -38.36
N GLY A 338 7.90 65.88 -38.88
CA GLY A 338 7.41 65.16 -40.06
C GLY A 338 6.00 64.59 -39.88
N SER A 339 5.42 64.03 -40.95
CA SER A 339 4.12 63.35 -40.89
C SER A 339 4.20 62.07 -40.07
N VAL A 340 3.18 61.75 -39.26
CA VAL A 340 3.07 60.47 -38.51
C VAL A 340 3.34 59.26 -39.43
N ALA A 341 2.90 59.33 -40.68
CA ALA A 341 3.08 58.26 -41.67
C ALA A 341 4.53 58.03 -42.12
N ALA A 342 5.46 58.94 -41.79
CA ALA A 342 6.87 58.84 -42.15
C ALA A 342 7.73 58.06 -41.13
N TYR A 343 7.17 57.73 -39.96
CA TYR A 343 7.88 57.04 -38.89
C TYR A 343 7.66 55.53 -38.92
N ASP A 344 8.66 54.80 -38.44
CA ASP A 344 8.58 53.36 -38.28
C ASP A 344 7.61 52.97 -37.15
N ILE A 345 6.80 51.94 -37.37
CA ILE A 345 6.01 51.30 -36.31
C ILE A 345 6.95 50.40 -35.52
N LYS A 346 7.24 50.81 -34.28
CA LYS A 346 7.98 49.98 -33.32
C LYS A 346 7.02 49.38 -32.30
N VAL A 347 7.36 48.19 -31.82
CA VAL A 347 6.58 47.45 -30.83
C VAL A 347 7.52 46.95 -29.76
N GLU A 348 7.19 47.22 -28.51
CA GLU A 348 7.92 46.70 -27.37
C GLU A 348 7.47 45.24 -27.12
N TYR A 349 8.39 44.33 -26.85
CA TYR A 349 8.08 42.94 -26.52
C TYR A 349 8.81 42.48 -25.26
N LYS A 350 8.16 41.67 -24.43
CA LYS A 350 8.75 41.06 -23.23
C LYS A 350 8.15 39.69 -22.95
N LEU A 351 8.90 38.83 -22.28
CA LEU A 351 8.34 37.61 -21.69
C LEU A 351 7.66 37.96 -20.37
N VAL A 352 6.49 37.36 -20.12
CA VAL A 352 5.70 37.58 -18.91
C VAL A 352 5.21 36.25 -18.36
N ASN A 353 5.10 36.16 -17.03
CA ASN A 353 4.48 35.00 -16.38
C ASN A 353 2.98 35.26 -16.23
N THR A 354 2.14 34.46 -16.89
CA THR A 354 0.68 34.62 -16.87
C THR A 354 0.00 33.83 -15.74
N GLU A 355 0.77 33.12 -14.92
CA GLU A 355 0.26 32.41 -13.75
C GLU A 355 -0.33 33.39 -12.72
N GLY A 356 -1.59 33.20 -12.34
CA GLY A 356 -2.26 33.93 -11.25
C GLY A 356 -2.77 35.35 -11.55
N SER A 357 -2.39 35.98 -12.68
CA SER A 357 -2.93 37.30 -13.07
C SER A 357 -2.86 37.52 -14.59
N PRO A 358 -3.94 37.20 -15.35
CA PRO A 358 -3.95 37.35 -16.80
C PRO A 358 -4.00 38.82 -17.28
N THR A 359 -4.37 39.77 -16.41
CA THR A 359 -4.59 41.18 -16.82
C THR A 359 -3.36 42.08 -16.68
N THR A 360 -2.47 41.78 -15.72
CA THR A 360 -1.19 42.50 -15.53
C THR A 360 -0.12 41.51 -15.07
N PRO A 361 0.30 40.58 -15.95
CA PRO A 361 1.25 39.54 -15.60
C PRO A 361 2.64 40.14 -15.29
N PRO A 362 3.33 39.68 -14.24
CA PRO A 362 4.68 40.14 -13.91
C PRO A 362 5.65 39.84 -15.06
N GLU A 363 6.57 40.77 -15.30
CA GLU A 363 7.63 40.61 -16.29
C GLU A 363 8.62 39.53 -15.84
N ILE A 364 9.05 38.69 -16.78
CA ILE A 364 10.14 37.76 -16.56
C ILE A 364 11.44 38.49 -16.82
N THR A 365 12.35 38.44 -15.86
CA THR A 365 13.73 38.91 -16.06
C THR A 365 14.40 38.02 -17.11
N SER A 366 14.52 38.54 -18.33
CA SER A 366 15.22 37.88 -19.43
C SER A 366 16.26 38.80 -20.03
N SER A 367 17.46 38.31 -20.31
CA SER A 367 18.42 39.05 -21.14
C SER A 367 18.16 38.73 -22.61
N VAL A 368 17.94 39.77 -23.42
CA VAL A 368 17.84 39.64 -24.88
C VAL A 368 19.25 39.72 -25.47
N ILE A 369 19.66 38.65 -26.15
CA ILE A 369 21.00 38.56 -26.73
C ILE A 369 20.87 38.89 -28.21
N ASN A 370 21.55 39.95 -28.61
CA ASN A 370 21.30 40.64 -29.87
C ASN A 370 21.82 39.82 -31.08
N ASN A 371 20.95 39.53 -32.05
CA ASN A 371 21.35 38.95 -33.35
C ASN A 371 21.02 39.86 -34.53
N ASP A 372 20.61 41.11 -34.31
CA ASP A 372 20.44 42.07 -35.40
C ASP A 372 21.83 42.39 -35.99
N ILE A 373 22.02 42.02 -37.26
CA ILE A 373 23.18 42.39 -38.07
C ILE A 373 23.31 43.91 -38.04
N GLY A 374 24.24 44.43 -37.21
CA GLY A 374 24.62 45.85 -37.15
C GLY A 374 24.36 46.58 -35.83
N GLY A 375 25.05 46.20 -34.74
CA GLY A 375 25.59 47.11 -33.71
C GLY A 375 24.66 48.07 -32.94
N GLN A 376 23.34 48.02 -33.10
CA GLN A 376 22.39 48.85 -32.35
C GLN A 376 21.90 48.12 -31.08
N PRO A 377 21.80 48.79 -29.91
CA PRO A 377 21.23 48.18 -28.71
C PRO A 377 19.74 47.84 -28.92
N ASP A 378 19.37 46.61 -28.60
CA ASP A 378 17.99 46.15 -28.66
C ASP A 378 17.23 46.60 -27.41
N ASN A 379 16.60 47.77 -27.48
CA ASN A 379 15.80 48.34 -26.39
C ASN A 379 14.43 47.61 -26.23
N ASN A 380 14.37 46.30 -26.49
CA ASN A 380 13.16 45.49 -26.59
C ASN A 380 12.13 46.02 -27.60
N LEU A 381 12.55 46.82 -28.59
CA LEU A 381 11.70 47.43 -29.61
C LEU A 381 12.01 46.80 -30.97
N PHE A 382 11.06 46.05 -31.54
CA PHE A 382 11.19 45.57 -32.93
C PHE A 382 10.44 46.49 -33.90
N ASN A 383 11.01 46.68 -35.09
CA ASN A 383 10.46 47.53 -36.14
C ASN A 383 9.60 46.69 -37.09
N ALA A 384 8.31 47.02 -37.17
CA ALA A 384 7.31 46.27 -37.92
C ALA A 384 7.03 46.84 -39.33
N THR A 385 7.51 48.03 -39.69
CA THR A 385 7.20 48.73 -40.97
C THR A 385 8.21 48.57 -42.09
N LYS A 386 9.45 48.13 -41.81
CA LYS A 386 10.47 47.94 -42.85
C LYS A 386 10.10 46.77 -43.76
N HIS A 387 9.46 47.11 -44.87
CA HIS A 387 9.11 46.24 -45.99
C HIS A 387 10.37 45.86 -46.75
N PHE A 388 10.62 44.56 -46.98
CA PHE A 388 11.56 44.10 -48.00
C PHE A 388 10.83 43.95 -49.33
N GLU A 389 11.49 44.30 -50.43
CA GLU A 389 11.03 44.04 -51.79
C GLU A 389 11.04 42.53 -52.10
N SER A 390 10.23 42.12 -53.07
CA SER A 390 10.08 40.73 -53.52
C SER A 390 11.42 40.06 -53.81
N GLY A 391 11.84 39.10 -52.98
CA GLY A 391 13.05 38.30 -53.18
C GLY A 391 13.97 38.16 -51.96
N GLN A 392 13.74 38.89 -50.87
CA GLN A 392 14.46 38.73 -49.60
C GLN A 392 13.52 38.27 -48.47
N SER A 393 13.87 37.19 -47.76
CA SER A 393 13.34 36.85 -46.44
C SER A 393 13.87 37.92 -45.45
N ASN A 394 13.10 38.83 -44.83
CA ASN A 394 11.99 38.53 -43.91
C ASN A 394 11.49 39.81 -43.18
N PRO A 395 10.19 39.97 -42.88
CA PRO A 395 9.65 40.83 -41.79
C PRO A 395 9.91 40.29 -40.36
N ILE A 396 10.75 39.26 -40.27
CA ILE A 396 10.92 38.34 -39.14
C ILE A 396 12.14 38.76 -38.34
N LYS A 397 11.98 38.99 -37.04
CA LYS A 397 13.12 39.14 -36.14
C LYS A 397 13.29 37.90 -35.28
N LEU A 398 14.46 37.27 -35.41
CA LEU A 398 14.91 36.23 -34.50
C LEU A 398 15.38 36.89 -33.22
N LYS A 399 14.69 36.63 -32.12
CA LYS A 399 15.03 37.17 -30.80
C LYS A 399 15.50 36.04 -29.90
N LYS A 400 16.71 36.18 -29.38
CA LYS A 400 17.34 35.23 -28.49
C LYS A 400 17.08 35.64 -27.05
N PHE A 401 16.58 34.71 -26.27
CA PHE A 401 16.22 34.90 -24.87
C PHE A 401 17.08 33.99 -23.99
N HIS A 402 17.39 34.51 -22.81
CA HIS A 402 17.97 33.75 -21.71
C HIS A 402 17.18 34.07 -20.44
N VAL A 403 16.69 33.04 -19.76
CA VAL A 403 15.83 33.12 -18.57
C VAL A 403 16.42 32.23 -17.48
N ASN A 404 16.58 32.79 -16.28
CA ASN A 404 17.29 32.16 -15.15
C ASN A 404 16.35 31.58 -14.08
N GLY A 405 15.07 31.38 -14.38
CA GLY A 405 14.10 30.83 -13.44
C GLY A 405 13.00 30.04 -14.14
N ALA A 406 12.38 29.14 -13.40
CA ALA A 406 11.31 28.29 -13.91
C ALA A 406 9.95 29.00 -13.89
N TYR A 407 9.14 28.78 -14.93
CA TYR A 407 7.80 29.37 -15.09
C TYR A 407 6.89 28.38 -15.84
N LYS A 408 5.68 28.14 -15.32
CA LYS A 408 4.73 27.17 -15.90
C LYS A 408 3.95 27.74 -17.09
N ASN A 409 3.68 29.04 -17.07
CA ASN A 409 2.87 29.74 -18.06
C ASN A 409 3.54 31.05 -18.49
N VAL A 410 4.16 31.02 -19.67
CA VAL A 410 4.89 32.16 -20.24
C VAL A 410 4.26 32.57 -21.56
N ARG A 411 4.10 33.88 -21.75
CA ARG A 411 3.73 34.47 -23.04
C ARG A 411 4.70 35.57 -23.46
N ILE A 412 4.69 35.87 -24.76
CA ILE A 412 5.25 37.11 -25.27
C ILE A 412 4.18 38.20 -25.13
N ARG A 413 4.45 39.23 -24.34
CA ARG A 413 3.62 40.43 -24.28
C ARG A 413 4.16 41.45 -25.25
N PHE A 414 3.32 41.93 -26.14
CA PHE A 414 3.60 43.07 -26.99
C PHE A 414 2.91 44.33 -26.45
N LYS A 415 3.65 45.43 -26.41
CA LYS A 415 3.14 46.76 -26.09
C LYS A 415 3.31 47.66 -27.31
N MET A 416 2.18 48.14 -27.82
CA MET A 416 2.11 48.94 -29.04
C MET A 416 1.31 50.23 -28.81
N CYS A 417 1.58 51.27 -29.58
CA CYS A 417 0.71 52.43 -29.66
C CYS A 417 -0.39 52.17 -30.69
N ALA A 418 -1.64 52.05 -30.25
CA ALA A 418 -2.73 51.69 -31.15
C ALA A 418 -4.10 52.19 -30.68
N ASP A 419 -4.99 52.35 -31.66
CA ASP A 419 -6.43 52.41 -31.43
C ASP A 419 -7.06 51.02 -31.64
N TYR A 420 -8.16 50.76 -30.95
CA TYR A 420 -8.95 49.53 -31.07
C TYR A 420 -10.39 49.89 -31.44
N ASP A 421 -10.81 49.48 -32.62
CA ASP A 421 -12.20 49.59 -33.05
C ASP A 421 -12.99 48.41 -32.50
N LYS A 422 -13.91 48.67 -31.57
CA LYS A 422 -14.78 47.65 -30.96
C LYS A 422 -15.72 46.98 -31.97
N VAL A 423 -16.13 47.71 -33.00
CA VAL A 423 -17.12 47.25 -33.97
C VAL A 423 -16.47 46.26 -34.93
N THR A 424 -15.30 46.62 -35.48
CA THR A 424 -14.57 45.75 -36.41
C THR A 424 -13.61 44.79 -35.71
N GLN A 425 -13.37 44.99 -34.41
CA GLN A 425 -12.36 44.27 -33.60
C GLN A 425 -10.95 44.37 -34.18
N LYS A 426 -10.62 45.48 -34.83
CA LYS A 426 -9.33 45.73 -35.48
C LYS A 426 -8.50 46.74 -34.73
N TYR A 427 -7.19 46.55 -34.79
CA TYR A 427 -6.21 47.50 -34.27
C TYR A 427 -5.68 48.38 -35.40
N THR A 428 -5.70 49.70 -35.19
CA THR A 428 -4.95 50.65 -36.02
C THR A 428 -3.68 51.03 -35.27
N VAL A 429 -2.53 50.65 -35.81
CA VAL A 429 -1.23 50.80 -35.14
C VAL A 429 -0.52 52.07 -35.59
N TYR A 430 0.03 52.82 -34.64
CA TYR A 430 0.76 54.07 -34.83
C TYR A 430 2.22 53.90 -34.37
N PRO A 431 3.15 54.82 -34.73
CA PRO A 431 4.49 54.83 -34.18
C PRO A 431 4.45 54.84 -32.65
N TYR A 432 5.31 54.06 -32.00
CA TYR A 432 5.29 53.83 -30.55
C TYR A 432 5.28 55.15 -29.75
N GLU A 433 5.98 56.16 -30.27
CA GLU A 433 6.14 57.48 -29.69
C GLU A 433 4.92 58.40 -29.91
N SER A 434 3.87 57.96 -30.62
CA SER A 434 2.66 58.75 -30.88
C SER A 434 1.65 58.72 -29.74
N CYS A 435 1.73 57.73 -28.84
CA CYS A 435 0.80 57.61 -27.72
C CYS A 435 1.25 58.49 -26.55
N PRO A 436 0.33 59.16 -25.83
CA PRO A 436 0.69 59.99 -24.68
C PRO A 436 1.48 59.22 -23.61
N VAL A 437 2.32 59.91 -22.83
CA VAL A 437 3.07 59.27 -21.74
C VAL A 437 2.06 58.71 -20.74
N ASN A 438 2.27 57.49 -20.25
CA ASN A 438 1.38 56.81 -19.29
C ASN A 438 -0.05 56.54 -19.78
N SER A 439 -0.28 56.50 -21.10
CA SER A 439 -1.60 56.21 -21.68
C SER A 439 -1.88 54.70 -21.85
N LEU A 440 -1.75 53.88 -20.81
CA LEU A 440 -2.13 52.46 -20.93
C LEU A 440 -3.65 52.34 -20.97
N ALA A 441 -4.20 51.76 -22.02
CA ALA A 441 -5.63 51.54 -22.10
C ALA A 441 -6.08 50.34 -21.28
N THR A 442 -7.31 50.39 -20.78
CA THR A 442 -7.95 49.22 -20.16
C THR A 442 -8.45 48.24 -21.21
N THR A 443 -8.58 46.97 -20.84
CA THR A 443 -9.01 45.89 -21.74
C THR A 443 -10.36 46.24 -22.39
N GLY A 444 -10.39 46.26 -23.72
CA GLY A 444 -11.60 46.60 -24.46
C GLY A 444 -11.99 48.08 -24.38
N GLU A 445 -11.11 49.02 -24.04
CA GLU A 445 -11.36 50.46 -24.24
C GLU A 445 -11.24 50.79 -25.74
N GLY A 446 -12.31 51.16 -26.43
CA GLY A 446 -12.28 51.38 -27.89
C GLY A 446 -12.19 52.86 -28.25
N ASN A 447 -11.82 53.15 -29.51
CA ASN A 447 -11.81 54.51 -30.07
C ASN A 447 -10.97 55.48 -29.22
N LYS A 448 -9.74 55.08 -28.91
CA LYS A 448 -8.77 55.86 -28.13
C LYS A 448 -7.35 55.47 -28.52
N LEU A 449 -6.57 56.48 -28.90
CA LEU A 449 -5.12 56.35 -29.08
C LEU A 449 -4.43 56.19 -27.72
N ALA A 450 -3.87 55.00 -27.48
CA ALA A 450 -3.26 54.63 -26.20
C ALA A 450 -2.27 53.47 -26.37
N TYR A 451 -1.40 53.25 -25.38
CA TYR A 451 -0.65 52.01 -25.30
C TYR A 451 -1.59 50.82 -25.06
N ARG A 452 -1.40 49.77 -25.84
CA ARG A 452 -2.16 48.51 -25.77
C ARG A 452 -1.23 47.36 -25.47
N LEU A 453 -1.67 46.44 -24.62
CA LEU A 453 -1.02 45.17 -24.36
C LEU A 453 -1.76 44.08 -25.12
N ILE A 454 -1.02 43.27 -25.86
CA ILE A 454 -1.51 42.05 -26.50
C ILE A 454 -0.50 40.93 -26.21
N TYR A 455 -0.89 39.68 -26.39
CA TYR A 455 -0.05 38.53 -26.07
C TYR A 455 0.11 37.61 -27.27
N SER A 456 1.18 36.80 -27.28
CA SER A 456 1.29 35.65 -28.17
C SER A 456 0.07 34.76 -28.03
N GLU A 457 -0.31 34.10 -29.13
CA GLU A 457 -1.45 33.18 -29.10
C GLU A 457 -1.18 31.92 -28.29
N ASP A 458 0.09 31.57 -28.17
CA ASP A 458 0.54 30.37 -27.49
C ASP A 458 1.22 30.68 -26.14
N ASP A 459 1.00 29.78 -25.19
CA ASP A 459 1.57 29.75 -23.84
C ASP A 459 2.62 28.65 -23.78
N PHE A 460 3.75 28.91 -23.15
CA PHE A 460 4.80 27.90 -22.97
C PHE A 460 5.39 27.85 -21.58
N ALA A 461 6.05 26.74 -21.24
CA ALA A 461 6.76 26.58 -19.98
C ALA A 461 8.27 26.72 -20.13
N ILE A 462 8.93 27.15 -19.06
CA ILE A 462 10.39 27.13 -18.90
C ILE A 462 10.68 26.30 -17.66
N ARG A 463 11.20 25.07 -17.84
CA ARG A 463 11.33 24.07 -16.79
C ARG A 463 12.79 23.78 -16.41
N PRO A 464 13.05 23.15 -15.24
CA PRO A 464 14.35 22.57 -14.94
C PRO A 464 14.80 21.55 -16.00
N LYS A 465 16.11 21.35 -16.14
CA LYS A 465 16.72 20.37 -17.06
C LYS A 465 16.58 18.93 -16.56
N LYS A 466 16.91 18.66 -15.29
CA LYS A 466 16.94 17.30 -14.70
C LYS A 466 16.82 17.31 -13.18
N PHE A 467 16.46 16.18 -12.58
CA PHE A 467 16.58 15.94 -11.14
C PHE A 467 17.94 15.32 -10.78
N THR A 468 18.44 15.57 -9.57
CA THR A 468 19.58 14.87 -8.95
C THR A 468 19.38 14.71 -7.45
N THR A 469 20.17 13.84 -6.80
CA THR A 469 20.16 13.64 -5.36
C THR A 469 21.54 13.22 -4.84
N ASN A 470 21.79 13.46 -3.54
CA ASN A 470 22.93 12.89 -2.82
C ASN A 470 22.58 11.56 -2.12
N MET A 471 21.39 10.99 -2.37
CA MET A 471 20.95 9.75 -1.74
C MET A 471 21.99 8.63 -1.97
N GLY A 472 22.61 8.15 -0.89
CA GLY A 472 23.58 7.06 -0.90
C GLY A 472 22.95 5.65 -0.98
N ASN A 473 23.78 4.64 -0.78
CA ASN A 473 23.41 3.23 -0.97
C ASN A 473 22.90 2.52 0.29
N ASN A 474 23.18 3.04 1.49
CA ASN A 474 22.82 2.38 2.75
C ASN A 474 22.18 3.38 3.72
N TYR A 475 21.06 3.00 4.30
CA TYR A 475 20.36 3.73 5.38
C TYR A 475 19.88 2.75 6.44
N VAL A 476 19.38 3.30 7.55
CA VAL A 476 18.78 2.52 8.64
C VAL A 476 17.31 2.90 8.73
N ALA A 477 16.43 1.90 8.80
CA ALA A 477 15.00 2.14 8.83
C ALA A 477 14.61 3.02 10.02
N MET A 478 13.81 4.06 9.75
CA MET A 478 13.36 5.10 10.68
C MET A 478 14.46 6.01 11.25
N ARG A 479 15.75 5.82 10.91
CA ARG A 479 16.82 6.75 11.28
C ARG A 479 16.82 7.94 10.33
N THR A 480 16.91 9.14 10.88
CA THR A 480 17.02 10.37 10.09
C THR A 480 18.36 10.43 9.37
N ALA A 481 18.34 10.75 8.07
CA ALA A 481 19.53 10.99 7.28
C ALA A 481 19.37 12.27 6.42
N PRO A 482 20.42 13.08 6.27
CA PRO A 482 20.37 14.25 5.42
C PRO A 482 20.37 13.80 3.96
N ILE A 483 19.24 14.02 3.27
CA ILE A 483 19.11 13.73 1.84
C ILE A 483 18.68 15.04 1.16
N GLN A 484 19.37 15.36 0.09
CA GLN A 484 19.14 16.54 -0.72
C GLN A 484 18.71 16.09 -2.10
N PHE A 485 17.59 16.64 -2.57
CA PHE A 485 17.14 16.53 -3.95
C PHE A 485 17.29 17.89 -4.61
N LYS A 486 17.71 17.92 -5.88
CA LYS A 486 17.79 19.15 -6.66
C LYS A 486 17.11 18.99 -8.01
N ALA A 487 16.40 20.02 -8.43
CA ALA A 487 16.04 20.26 -9.81
C ALA A 487 17.06 21.23 -10.39
N LEU A 488 17.83 20.77 -11.38
CA LEU A 488 18.96 21.53 -11.93
C LEU A 488 18.60 22.17 -13.27
N ASP A 489 19.17 23.34 -13.53
CA ASP A 489 19.05 24.08 -14.78
C ASP A 489 20.07 23.59 -15.83
N ALA A 490 20.20 24.32 -16.95
CA ALA A 490 21.14 23.99 -18.02
C ALA A 490 22.62 24.00 -17.60
N LYS A 491 22.98 24.84 -16.62
CA LYS A 491 24.32 25.02 -16.05
C LYS A 491 24.62 24.05 -14.91
N ASP A 492 23.65 23.18 -14.59
CA ASP A 492 23.68 22.24 -13.47
C ASP A 492 23.64 22.91 -12.08
N ASP A 493 23.11 24.14 -12.01
CA ASP A 493 22.80 24.86 -10.76
C ASP A 493 21.34 24.62 -10.32
N PRO A 494 21.00 24.78 -9.02
CA PRO A 494 19.61 24.68 -8.57
C PRO A 494 18.71 25.70 -9.28
N THR A 495 17.62 25.20 -9.88
CA THR A 495 16.72 26.02 -10.68
C THR A 495 15.89 26.97 -9.81
N LEU A 496 16.17 28.28 -9.90
CA LEU A 496 15.37 29.31 -9.25
C LEU A 496 13.88 29.20 -9.62
N ARG A 497 12.99 29.50 -8.66
CA ARG A 497 11.53 29.46 -8.80
C ARG A 497 10.91 28.08 -9.03
N TYR A 498 11.70 27.01 -9.07
CA TYR A 498 11.14 25.66 -9.03
C TYR A 498 10.77 25.28 -7.59
N ASN A 499 9.48 25.42 -7.27
CA ASN A 499 8.94 25.30 -5.91
C ASN A 499 7.85 24.23 -5.78
N ASP A 500 7.88 23.20 -6.64
CA ASP A 500 6.86 22.15 -6.62
C ASP A 500 7.06 21.19 -5.45
N ALA A 501 5.93 20.67 -4.97
CA ALA A 501 5.87 19.68 -3.91
C ALA A 501 5.44 18.31 -4.47
N GLN A 502 5.93 17.25 -3.86
CA GLN A 502 5.52 15.88 -4.17
C GLN A 502 4.00 15.77 -4.16
N GLY A 503 3.43 15.12 -5.17
CA GLY A 503 1.99 14.98 -5.36
C GLY A 503 1.36 16.03 -6.28
N THR A 504 2.02 17.18 -6.52
CA THR A 504 1.51 18.21 -7.44
C THR A 504 1.87 17.88 -8.89
N THR A 505 3.15 18.00 -9.24
CA THR A 505 3.64 17.81 -10.62
C THR A 505 4.54 16.58 -10.78
N PHE A 506 5.07 16.06 -9.67
CA PHE A 506 5.89 14.85 -9.64
C PHE A 506 5.53 13.97 -8.45
N ASP A 507 5.83 12.68 -8.56
CA ASP A 507 5.68 11.70 -7.49
C ASP A 507 6.99 10.92 -7.28
N ILE A 508 7.09 10.28 -6.11
CA ILE A 508 8.17 9.34 -5.79
C ILE A 508 7.66 7.91 -5.95
N GLY A 509 8.16 7.24 -6.97
CA GLY A 509 8.01 5.80 -7.16
C GLY A 509 9.01 5.04 -6.31
N VAL A 510 8.55 3.95 -5.69
CA VAL A 510 9.42 3.00 -4.99
C VAL A 510 9.10 1.59 -5.50
N SER A 511 10.13 0.81 -5.81
CA SER A 511 9.97 -0.59 -6.20
C SER A 511 10.98 -1.48 -5.50
N ASN A 512 10.63 -2.75 -5.28
CA ASN A 512 11.58 -3.75 -4.80
C ASN A 512 12.70 -3.96 -5.83
N ALA A 513 13.95 -3.93 -5.39
CA ALA A 513 15.10 -4.23 -6.25
C ALA A 513 15.37 -5.75 -6.34
N LEU A 514 14.89 -6.52 -5.35
CA LEU A 514 15.04 -7.97 -5.29
C LEU A 514 13.89 -8.67 -6.04
N SER A 515 14.23 -9.55 -6.97
CA SER A 515 13.26 -10.39 -7.68
C SER A 515 12.56 -11.36 -6.72
N GLY A 516 11.23 -11.40 -6.75
CA GLY A 516 10.43 -12.29 -5.90
C GLY A 516 9.95 -11.67 -4.57
N ALA A 517 10.40 -10.46 -4.24
CA ALA A 517 9.99 -9.70 -3.04
C ALA A 517 8.64 -8.96 -3.20
N ASN A 518 7.71 -9.50 -4.00
CA ASN A 518 6.48 -8.80 -4.41
C ASN A 518 5.51 -8.53 -3.24
N ASN A 519 5.62 -9.30 -2.15
CA ASN A 519 4.77 -9.17 -0.96
C ASN A 519 5.38 -8.25 0.12
N CYS A 520 6.56 -7.68 -0.13
CA CYS A 520 7.22 -6.81 0.85
C CYS A 520 6.61 -5.42 0.81
N THR A 521 6.28 -4.87 1.98
CA THR A 521 5.66 -3.55 2.07
C THR A 521 6.69 -2.49 1.64
N LEU A 522 6.37 -1.73 0.59
CA LEU A 522 7.25 -0.67 0.10
C LEU A 522 7.45 0.42 1.17
N PRO A 523 8.67 0.99 1.29
CA PRO A 523 8.93 2.01 2.28
C PRO A 523 8.38 3.36 1.81
N THR A 524 8.17 4.24 2.76
CA THR A 524 7.83 5.64 2.55
C THR A 524 9.04 6.49 2.93
N LEU A 525 9.33 7.50 2.10
CA LEU A 525 10.29 8.55 2.42
C LEU A 525 9.52 9.70 3.11
N SER A 526 9.94 10.10 4.31
CA SER A 526 9.28 11.14 5.10
C SER A 526 10.28 12.15 5.65
N PRO A 527 10.01 13.48 5.58
CA PRO A 527 8.79 14.10 5.07
C PRO A 527 8.67 13.98 3.53
N SER A 528 7.53 14.39 2.97
CA SER A 528 7.38 14.50 1.51
C SER A 528 8.31 15.57 0.95
N ILE A 529 8.79 15.37 -0.28
CA ILE A 529 9.73 16.29 -0.92
C ILE A 529 9.02 17.58 -1.31
N SER A 530 9.54 18.73 -0.90
CA SER A 530 9.09 20.06 -1.33
C SER A 530 10.30 20.88 -1.75
N PHE A 531 10.34 21.31 -3.00
CA PHE A 531 11.43 22.14 -3.50
C PHE A 531 11.23 23.61 -3.11
N GLY A 532 12.33 24.28 -2.79
CA GLY A 532 12.46 25.74 -2.72
C GLY A 532 13.65 26.16 -3.58
N ASP A 533 13.40 26.95 -4.62
CA ASP A 533 14.38 27.36 -5.63
C ASP A 533 15.23 26.18 -6.15
N GLY A 534 14.55 25.08 -6.47
CA GLY A 534 15.19 23.91 -7.03
C GLY A 534 15.92 23.04 -6.02
N VAL A 535 15.87 23.32 -4.72
CA VAL A 535 16.48 22.50 -3.65
C VAL A 535 15.42 21.99 -2.69
N ALA A 536 15.43 20.70 -2.41
CA ALA A 536 14.72 20.10 -1.28
C ALA A 536 15.76 19.45 -0.36
N ASP A 537 16.07 20.12 0.75
CA ASP A 537 17.08 19.70 1.72
C ASP A 537 16.40 19.43 3.07
N ASN A 538 16.43 18.18 3.53
CA ASN A 538 15.77 17.79 4.77
C ASN A 538 16.45 16.57 5.40
N ASN A 539 16.12 16.32 6.68
CA ASN A 539 16.42 15.08 7.35
C ASN A 539 15.28 14.10 7.10
N PHE A 540 15.51 13.15 6.19
CA PHE A 540 14.51 12.17 5.81
C PHE A 540 14.64 10.88 6.61
N THR A 541 13.52 10.20 6.80
CA THR A 541 13.43 8.84 7.32
C THR A 541 12.87 7.92 6.23
N ILE A 542 13.32 6.66 6.23
CA ILE A 542 12.81 5.62 5.32
C ILE A 542 12.16 4.54 6.18
N SER A 543 10.87 4.29 5.97
CA SER A 543 10.05 3.64 7.01
C SER A 543 10.26 2.14 7.20
N ASN A 544 10.78 1.44 6.18
CA ASN A 544 10.84 -0.01 6.18
C ASN A 544 12.18 -0.53 5.65
N ILE A 545 12.61 -1.68 6.18
CA ILE A 545 13.85 -2.34 5.76
C ILE A 545 13.66 -3.01 4.39
N GLY A 546 14.74 -3.21 3.65
CA GLY A 546 14.69 -3.81 2.31
C GLY A 546 15.76 -3.30 1.37
N THR A 547 15.70 -3.71 0.11
CA THR A 547 16.51 -3.12 -0.96
C THR A 547 15.57 -2.59 -2.04
N TYR A 548 15.61 -1.28 -2.29
CA TYR A 548 14.64 -0.59 -3.11
C TYR A 548 15.28 0.25 -4.21
N ASN A 549 14.53 0.46 -5.28
CA ASN A 549 14.81 1.49 -6.27
C ASN A 549 13.84 2.66 -6.02
N PHE A 550 14.37 3.87 -6.01
CA PHE A 550 13.58 5.11 -5.89
C PHE A 550 13.57 5.83 -7.23
N THR A 551 12.41 6.36 -7.62
CA THR A 551 12.26 7.12 -8.86
C THR A 551 11.54 8.42 -8.59
N ILE A 552 12.11 9.54 -9.03
CA ILE A 552 11.42 10.83 -9.09
C ILE A 552 10.97 11.03 -10.52
N ALA A 553 9.67 11.14 -10.76
CA ALA A 553 9.13 11.31 -12.10
C ALA A 553 7.93 12.25 -12.08
N GLU A 554 7.80 13.04 -13.15
CA GLU A 554 6.63 13.88 -13.34
C GLU A 554 5.37 13.06 -13.64
N LYS A 555 4.22 13.61 -13.24
CA LYS A 555 2.89 13.02 -13.38
C LYS A 555 2.29 13.42 -14.71
N ILE A 556 1.83 12.45 -15.49
CA ILE A 556 1.18 12.72 -16.77
C ILE A 556 -0.13 13.48 -16.55
N GLY A 557 -0.27 14.62 -17.22
CA GLY A 557 -1.42 15.50 -17.15
C GLY A 557 -1.35 16.55 -16.04
N SER A 558 -0.29 16.52 -15.21
CA SER A 558 -0.05 17.56 -14.20
C SER A 558 1.42 17.95 -14.07
N GLU A 559 2.29 17.52 -15.00
CA GLU A 559 3.69 17.91 -15.07
C GLU A 559 3.91 19.44 -15.11
N PHE A 560 5.13 19.88 -14.80
CA PHE A 560 5.47 21.30 -14.74
C PHE A 560 5.15 22.04 -16.05
N ALA A 561 5.43 21.41 -17.19
CA ALA A 561 5.24 22.00 -18.51
C ALA A 561 3.90 21.62 -19.18
N VAL A 562 2.85 21.29 -18.41
CA VAL A 562 1.57 20.79 -18.96
C VAL A 562 0.90 21.76 -19.95
N THR A 563 1.20 23.06 -19.87
CA THR A 563 0.69 24.08 -20.81
C THR A 563 1.05 23.74 -22.27
N ASP A 564 2.21 23.10 -22.49
CA ASP A 564 2.74 22.73 -23.81
C ASP A 564 2.32 21.31 -24.25
N SER A 565 1.28 20.74 -23.63
CA SER A 565 0.87 19.36 -23.90
C SER A 565 0.35 19.12 -25.33
N ILE A 566 0.02 20.20 -26.04
CA ILE A 566 -0.51 20.16 -27.41
C ILE A 566 0.61 20.17 -28.45
N ASP A 567 1.73 20.85 -28.19
CA ASP A 567 2.70 21.23 -29.24
C ASP A 567 4.16 20.81 -28.96
N THR A 568 4.41 20.30 -27.75
CA THR A 568 5.72 19.81 -27.32
C THR A 568 5.64 18.32 -26.97
N ASP A 569 6.50 17.54 -27.63
CA ASP A 569 6.61 16.11 -27.40
C ASP A 569 6.85 15.78 -25.93
N LYS A 570 6.20 14.73 -25.44
CA LYS A 570 6.22 14.30 -24.04
C LYS A 570 7.64 14.21 -23.45
N VAL A 571 8.59 13.64 -24.20
CA VAL A 571 9.98 13.46 -23.74
C VAL A 571 10.70 14.80 -23.52
N LEU A 572 10.37 15.82 -24.31
CA LEU A 572 10.94 17.16 -24.22
C LEU A 572 10.22 18.04 -23.20
N ARG A 573 8.92 17.79 -22.98
CA ARG A 573 8.11 18.47 -21.96
C ARG A 573 8.49 18.04 -20.53
N PHE A 574 8.77 16.75 -20.34
CA PHE A 574 9.01 16.19 -19.01
C PHE A 574 10.42 16.54 -18.51
N ILE A 575 10.54 16.86 -17.22
CA ILE A 575 11.80 16.75 -16.49
C ILE A 575 12.18 15.26 -16.47
N PRO A 576 13.35 14.86 -17.02
CA PRO A 576 13.76 13.47 -17.06
C PRO A 576 13.73 12.84 -15.67
N SER A 577 13.20 11.62 -15.59
CA SER A 577 13.08 10.90 -14.32
C SER A 577 14.47 10.60 -13.73
N LEU A 578 14.61 10.79 -12.43
CA LEU A 578 15.78 10.37 -11.67
C LEU A 578 15.52 9.00 -11.06
N GLU A 579 16.42 8.05 -11.25
CA GLU A 579 16.35 6.71 -10.67
C GLU A 579 17.58 6.45 -9.79
N VAL A 580 17.36 6.05 -8.54
CA VAL A 580 18.40 5.60 -7.60
C VAL A 580 18.18 4.12 -7.33
N LYS A 581 19.13 3.27 -7.71
CA LYS A 581 18.99 1.81 -7.65
C LYS A 581 19.67 1.21 -6.44
N ASN A 582 19.15 0.08 -5.98
CA ASN A 582 19.76 -0.78 -4.97
C ASN A 582 20.05 -0.08 -3.63
N VAL A 583 19.16 0.81 -3.18
CA VAL A 583 19.26 1.45 -1.87
C VAL A 583 18.89 0.45 -0.79
N ARG A 584 19.85 0.08 0.05
CA ARG A 584 19.68 -0.86 1.16
C ARG A 584 19.25 -0.13 2.42
N ILE A 585 18.15 -0.56 3.00
CA ILE A 585 17.62 -0.06 4.26
C ILE A 585 17.74 -1.16 5.30
N LEU A 586 18.66 -0.97 6.25
CA LEU A 586 19.04 -1.96 7.26
C LEU A 586 18.19 -1.80 8.53
N PRO A 587 17.96 -2.89 9.29
CA PRO A 587 17.47 -2.78 10.65
C PRO A 587 18.47 -2.07 11.56
N SER A 588 17.97 -1.47 12.65
CA SER A 588 18.81 -0.75 13.62
C SER A 588 19.48 -1.72 14.58
N ARG A 589 18.72 -2.67 15.15
CA ARG A 589 19.22 -3.66 16.12
C ARG A 589 18.29 -4.87 16.27
N LEU A 590 18.75 -5.85 17.04
CA LEU A 590 18.02 -7.07 17.41
C LEU A 590 17.97 -7.22 18.93
N THR A 591 16.84 -7.69 19.45
CA THR A 591 16.63 -7.95 20.88
C THR A 591 16.13 -9.37 21.12
N LEU A 592 16.33 -9.86 22.34
CA LEU A 592 15.82 -11.15 22.81
C LEU A 592 14.70 -10.94 23.82
N GLU A 593 13.61 -11.69 23.68
CA GLU A 593 12.40 -11.62 24.51
C GLU A 593 11.93 -13.03 24.91
N ALA A 594 10.99 -13.11 25.85
CA ALA A 594 10.28 -14.34 26.21
C ALA A 594 11.17 -15.57 26.55
N LEU A 595 12.34 -15.34 27.15
CA LEU A 595 13.25 -16.42 27.53
C LEU A 595 12.64 -17.27 28.66
N ASN A 596 12.36 -18.54 28.37
CA ASN A 596 11.92 -19.54 29.34
C ASN A 596 12.90 -20.71 29.38
N LEU A 597 12.99 -21.29 30.57
CA LEU A 597 13.79 -22.46 30.86
C LEU A 597 12.94 -23.34 31.77
N ASN A 598 12.50 -24.49 31.25
CA ASN A 598 11.58 -25.36 31.96
C ASN A 598 12.15 -26.76 32.03
N ASN A 599 11.93 -27.42 33.15
CA ASN A 599 12.16 -28.85 33.26
C ASN A 599 11.18 -29.63 32.38
N PHE A 600 11.43 -30.92 32.25
CA PHE A 600 10.53 -31.86 31.59
C PHE A 600 9.09 -31.70 32.09
N ASN A 601 8.13 -31.57 31.18
CA ASN A 601 6.71 -31.36 31.48
C ASN A 601 6.38 -30.25 32.50
N ASN A 602 7.26 -29.24 32.63
CA ASN A 602 7.18 -28.18 33.65
C ASN A 602 7.16 -28.72 35.09
N LEU A 603 7.76 -29.88 35.33
CA LEU A 603 7.95 -30.45 36.66
C LEU A 603 9.01 -29.67 37.45
N ALA A 604 9.17 -30.04 38.71
CA ALA A 604 10.18 -29.51 39.62
C ALA A 604 11.63 -29.72 39.15
N TYR A 605 11.88 -30.82 38.43
CA TYR A 605 13.21 -31.27 38.01
C TYR A 605 13.12 -32.12 36.74
N THR A 606 14.27 -32.40 36.13
CA THR A 606 14.42 -33.27 34.95
C THR A 606 15.41 -34.39 35.27
N HIS A 607 15.07 -35.62 34.92
CA HIS A 607 16.00 -36.75 35.07
C HIS A 607 17.07 -36.74 33.97
N LEU A 608 18.32 -37.04 34.33
CA LEU A 608 19.41 -37.26 33.37
C LEU A 608 19.13 -38.49 32.48
N SER A 609 19.27 -38.36 31.16
CA SER A 609 18.85 -39.42 30.22
C SER A 609 19.79 -39.73 29.05
N GLY A 610 20.81 -38.92 28.75
CA GLY A 610 21.63 -39.12 27.55
C GLY A 610 22.55 -40.35 27.63
N MET A 611 22.27 -41.45 26.92
CA MET A 611 23.12 -42.67 26.95
C MET A 611 23.94 -42.93 25.67
N GLY A 612 25.09 -43.62 25.80
CA GLY A 612 25.80 -44.34 24.71
C GLY A 612 26.61 -43.49 23.70
N PRO A 613 27.45 -44.11 22.83
CA PRO A 613 28.31 -43.39 21.89
C PRO A 613 27.52 -42.73 20.74
N LEU A 614 27.56 -41.39 20.72
CA LEU A 614 27.27 -40.42 19.65
C LEU A 614 26.07 -40.69 18.70
N SER A 615 24.94 -40.01 18.96
CA SER A 615 24.37 -39.00 18.03
C SER A 615 22.95 -38.54 18.36
N THR A 616 22.22 -39.18 19.28
CA THR A 616 20.80 -38.88 19.52
C THR A 616 20.49 -38.42 20.95
N LEU A 617 19.58 -37.45 21.05
CA LEU A 617 19.00 -36.98 22.31
C LEU A 617 17.87 -37.94 22.72
N ASP A 618 17.93 -38.46 23.95
CA ASP A 618 16.82 -39.20 24.52
C ASP A 618 15.68 -38.23 24.88
N THR A 619 14.62 -38.23 24.08
CA THR A 619 13.48 -37.32 24.27
C THR A 619 12.46 -37.80 25.29
N THR A 620 12.71 -38.91 25.99
CA THR A 620 11.82 -39.37 27.05
C THR A 620 11.91 -38.49 28.29
N MET A 621 13.05 -37.82 28.50
CA MET A 621 13.28 -36.86 29.58
C MET A 621 14.13 -35.73 29.03
N VAL A 622 13.54 -34.57 28.76
CA VAL A 622 14.24 -33.39 28.23
C VAL A 622 13.73 -32.12 28.88
N ALA A 623 14.65 -31.23 29.23
CA ALA A 623 14.32 -29.85 29.58
C ALA A 623 14.16 -29.03 28.30
N THR A 624 13.42 -27.93 28.38
CA THR A 624 13.14 -27.05 27.24
C THR A 624 13.61 -25.63 27.52
N MET A 625 14.27 -25.03 26.54
CA MET A 625 14.62 -23.62 26.53
C MET A 625 13.98 -22.97 25.32
N GLY A 626 13.24 -21.90 25.52
CA GLY A 626 12.67 -21.10 24.44
C GLY A 626 13.07 -19.63 24.57
N PHE A 627 13.25 -18.95 23.44
CA PHE A 627 13.40 -17.49 23.40
C PHE A 627 12.91 -16.94 22.07
N ALA A 628 12.48 -15.69 22.08
CA ALA A 628 12.09 -14.95 20.89
C ALA A 628 13.20 -13.98 20.47
N ILE A 629 13.50 -13.95 19.18
CA ILE A 629 14.35 -12.97 18.53
C ILE A 629 13.46 -11.91 17.90
N ARG A 630 13.74 -10.63 18.13
CA ARG A 630 13.01 -9.51 17.53
C ARG A 630 13.94 -8.53 16.83
N VAL A 631 13.64 -8.23 15.56
CA VAL A 631 14.40 -7.29 14.73
C VAL A 631 13.71 -5.94 14.75
N LEU A 632 14.43 -4.88 15.13
CA LEU A 632 13.89 -3.55 15.38
C LEU A 632 14.44 -2.50 14.42
N LYS A 633 13.58 -1.54 14.08
CA LYS A 633 13.94 -0.28 13.43
C LYS A 633 14.45 0.73 14.47
N ASP A 634 14.91 1.89 14.03
CA ASP A 634 15.49 2.91 14.92
C ASP A 634 14.49 3.52 15.90
N ASP A 635 13.20 3.51 15.54
CA ASP A 635 12.07 3.96 16.36
C ASP A 635 11.57 2.91 17.38
N ASN A 636 12.32 1.80 17.54
CA ASN A 636 12.00 0.66 18.41
C ASN A 636 10.78 -0.18 17.98
N THR A 637 10.20 0.09 16.81
CA THR A 637 9.13 -0.77 16.27
C THR A 637 9.71 -1.95 15.50
N THR A 638 8.98 -3.07 15.43
CA THR A 638 9.44 -4.27 14.74
C THR A 638 9.58 -4.04 13.24
N ALA A 639 10.66 -4.56 12.66
CA ALA A 639 10.89 -4.52 11.23
C ALA A 639 10.03 -5.59 10.52
N GLN A 640 8.79 -5.22 10.18
CA GLN A 640 7.80 -6.12 9.58
C GLN A 640 8.25 -6.81 8.29
N ASN A 641 9.11 -6.15 7.47
CA ASN A 641 9.65 -6.77 6.26
C ASN A 641 10.79 -7.76 6.53
N TYR A 642 11.18 -8.00 7.79
CA TYR A 642 12.15 -9.03 8.12
C TYR A 642 11.47 -10.41 8.13
N THR A 643 11.18 -10.91 6.93
CA THR A 643 10.56 -12.22 6.67
C THR A 643 11.40 -13.00 5.66
N GLN A 644 11.21 -14.32 5.61
CA GLN A 644 11.88 -15.20 4.63
C GLN A 644 11.66 -14.79 3.16
N GLN A 645 10.53 -14.16 2.85
CA GLN A 645 10.17 -13.74 1.48
C GLN A 645 10.82 -12.40 1.08
N CYS A 646 11.28 -11.64 2.08
CA CYS A 646 11.79 -10.30 1.89
C CYS A 646 13.30 -10.26 2.10
N VAL A 647 13.75 -10.04 3.35
CA VAL A 647 15.17 -9.82 3.64
C VAL A 647 15.77 -10.69 4.73
N ALA A 648 14.97 -11.54 5.40
CA ALA A 648 15.50 -12.39 6.46
C ALA A 648 16.61 -13.31 5.92
N GLN A 649 17.67 -13.44 6.70
CA GLN A 649 18.79 -14.34 6.43
C GLN A 649 18.89 -15.38 7.54
N ASP A 650 19.63 -16.45 7.29
CA ASP A 650 19.96 -17.41 8.33
C ASP A 650 20.81 -16.69 9.40
N ALA A 651 20.52 -17.00 10.67
CA ALA A 651 21.24 -16.50 11.83
C ALA A 651 21.89 -17.66 12.59
N SER A 652 22.74 -17.33 13.56
CA SER A 652 23.34 -18.30 14.49
C SER A 652 23.34 -17.74 15.90
N ALA A 653 23.37 -18.61 16.91
CA ALA A 653 23.41 -18.18 18.31
C ALA A 653 24.43 -18.98 19.13
N ILE A 654 25.24 -18.28 19.91
CA ILE A 654 26.11 -18.87 20.93
C ILE A 654 25.42 -18.72 22.28
N ILE A 655 25.16 -19.83 22.94
CA ILE A 655 24.43 -19.88 24.21
C ILE A 655 25.41 -20.26 25.31
N SER A 656 25.66 -19.32 26.21
CA SER A 656 26.48 -19.54 27.40
C SER A 656 25.62 -19.97 28.58
N TYR A 657 26.08 -20.97 29.32
CA TYR A 657 25.35 -21.52 30.46
C TYR A 657 26.28 -21.77 31.67
N THR A 658 25.66 -21.92 32.83
CA THR A 658 26.30 -22.25 34.10
C THR A 658 25.75 -23.54 34.66
N LEU A 659 26.62 -24.32 35.30
CA LEU A 659 26.27 -25.50 36.09
C LEU A 659 26.59 -25.20 37.56
N SER A 660 25.58 -24.85 38.33
CA SER A 660 25.75 -24.54 39.76
C SER A 660 25.45 -25.77 40.62
N GLU A 661 26.15 -25.86 41.75
CA GLU A 661 25.95 -26.89 42.78
C GLU A 661 26.29 -28.32 42.33
N LEU A 662 26.95 -28.46 41.18
CA LEU A 662 27.51 -29.72 40.70
C LEU A 662 28.66 -30.15 41.62
N SER A 663 28.46 -31.24 42.37
CA SER A 663 29.42 -31.71 43.39
C SER A 663 30.56 -32.56 42.84
N ASP A 664 30.33 -33.27 41.74
CA ASP A 664 31.34 -34.07 41.04
C ASP A 664 31.38 -33.63 39.58
N THR A 665 32.55 -33.17 39.13
CA THR A 665 32.72 -32.63 37.79
C THR A 665 33.20 -33.69 36.79
N THR A 666 33.54 -34.90 37.23
CA THR A 666 34.15 -35.93 36.37
C THR A 666 33.15 -36.80 35.60
N SER A 667 31.88 -36.76 35.98
CA SER A 667 30.83 -37.67 35.51
C SER A 667 29.87 -37.08 34.47
N LEU A 668 29.95 -35.76 34.21
CA LEU A 668 29.15 -35.05 33.20
C LEU A 668 30.06 -34.61 32.05
N THR A 669 29.92 -35.19 30.85
CA THR A 669 30.88 -34.95 29.75
C THR A 669 30.29 -34.20 28.57
N ASN A 670 28.98 -34.30 28.34
CA ASN A 670 28.31 -33.77 27.16
C ASN A 670 26.90 -33.26 27.46
N LEU A 671 26.64 -32.02 27.06
CA LEU A 671 25.30 -31.50 26.86
C LEU A 671 24.79 -32.03 25.51
N ARG A 672 23.65 -32.72 25.52
CA ARG A 672 22.93 -33.14 24.31
C ARG A 672 21.75 -32.23 24.10
N TYR A 673 21.54 -31.79 22.87
CA TYR A 673 20.44 -30.89 22.56
C TYR A 673 19.86 -31.14 21.17
N ARG A 674 18.57 -30.87 21.04
CA ARG A 674 17.82 -30.94 19.79
C ARG A 674 17.40 -29.54 19.38
N PHE A 675 17.74 -29.20 18.15
CA PHE A 675 17.33 -27.95 17.52
C PHE A 675 16.96 -28.20 16.06
N ASN A 676 15.83 -27.67 15.60
CA ASN A 676 15.31 -27.91 14.25
C ASN A 676 15.22 -29.42 13.88
N ASN A 677 14.73 -30.24 14.82
CA ASN A 677 14.61 -31.70 14.67
C ASN A 677 15.94 -32.42 14.37
N LYS A 678 17.08 -31.81 14.73
CA LYS A 678 18.40 -32.41 14.63
C LYS A 678 19.05 -32.45 16.00
N ASP A 679 19.72 -33.56 16.27
CA ASP A 679 20.41 -33.80 17.53
C ASP A 679 21.87 -33.39 17.42
N PHE A 680 22.36 -32.76 18.48
CA PHE A 680 23.70 -32.23 18.61
C PHE A 680 24.27 -32.54 19.99
N SER A 681 25.59 -32.43 20.12
CA SER A 681 26.31 -32.58 21.39
C SER A 681 27.31 -31.45 21.54
N ALA A 682 27.47 -30.95 22.76
CA ALA A 682 28.51 -30.00 23.14
C ALA A 682 29.25 -30.54 24.38
N THR A 683 30.57 -30.49 24.35
CA THR A 683 31.39 -30.93 25.48
C THR A 683 31.18 -30.02 26.68
N VAL A 684 31.00 -30.63 27.85
CA VAL A 684 30.96 -29.93 29.14
C VAL A 684 32.40 -29.82 29.65
N ASP A 685 32.89 -28.60 29.83
CA ASP A 685 34.12 -28.33 30.56
C ASP A 685 33.82 -28.36 32.06
N SER A 686 34.13 -29.49 32.65
CA SER A 686 34.02 -29.79 34.07
C SER A 686 34.94 -28.93 34.95
N ASN A 687 35.96 -28.28 34.38
CA ASN A 687 36.84 -27.36 35.09
C ASN A 687 36.33 -25.91 35.05
N ASN A 688 35.35 -25.60 34.19
CA ASN A 688 34.84 -24.25 33.98
C ASN A 688 33.31 -24.19 33.96
N LEU A 689 32.70 -24.55 35.09
CA LEU A 689 31.25 -24.63 35.27
C LEU A 689 30.50 -23.30 35.09
N THR A 690 31.20 -22.16 35.04
CA THR A 690 30.59 -20.84 34.90
C THR A 690 30.63 -20.28 33.47
N SER A 691 31.32 -20.96 32.54
CA SER A 691 31.56 -20.45 31.18
C SER A 691 31.46 -21.48 30.07
N ASN A 692 30.64 -22.51 30.27
CA ASN A 692 30.32 -23.44 29.20
C ASN A 692 29.43 -22.80 28.13
N CYS A 693 29.50 -23.29 26.89
CA CYS A 693 28.64 -22.81 25.81
C CYS A 693 28.34 -23.87 24.75
N PHE A 694 27.28 -23.66 23.97
CA PHE A 694 26.96 -24.43 22.77
C PHE A 694 26.44 -23.52 21.66
N ASN A 695 26.48 -24.00 20.42
CA ASN A 695 26.18 -23.20 19.23
C ASN A 695 24.96 -23.73 18.47
N LEU A 696 23.99 -22.85 18.24
CA LEU A 696 22.94 -23.05 17.26
C LEU A 696 23.44 -22.53 15.91
N ALA A 697 24.03 -23.43 15.11
CA ALA A 697 24.75 -23.05 13.90
C ALA A 697 23.87 -22.43 12.80
N THR A 698 22.58 -22.78 12.75
CA THR A 698 21.65 -22.26 11.73
C THR A 698 20.24 -22.13 12.27
N ILE A 699 19.90 -20.93 12.73
CA ILE A 699 18.53 -20.46 12.92
C ILE A 699 18.02 -20.06 11.53
N SER A 700 17.20 -20.92 10.94
CA SER A 700 16.74 -20.73 9.56
C SER A 700 15.96 -19.42 9.42
N ARG A 701 16.21 -18.69 8.33
CA ARG A 701 15.42 -17.51 7.91
C ARG A 701 13.92 -17.78 7.86
N ASN A 702 13.52 -19.04 7.68
CA ASN A 702 12.13 -19.47 7.61
C ASN A 702 11.39 -19.35 8.96
N LEU A 703 12.13 -19.24 10.07
CA LEU A 703 11.56 -18.99 11.40
C LEU A 703 11.17 -17.53 11.61
N PHE A 704 11.65 -16.61 10.76
CA PHE A 704 11.33 -15.19 10.88
C PHE A 704 10.02 -14.85 10.17
N ASP A 705 9.06 -14.44 10.98
CA ASP A 705 7.78 -13.88 10.57
C ASP A 705 7.61 -12.47 11.15
N ALA A 706 7.33 -11.51 10.28
CA ALA A 706 7.19 -10.09 10.61
C ALA A 706 8.29 -9.52 11.53
N GLY A 707 9.54 -9.95 11.36
CA GLY A 707 10.69 -9.56 12.17
C GLY A 707 10.75 -10.16 13.57
N SER A 708 10.04 -11.26 13.79
CA SER A 708 10.12 -12.06 15.01
C SER A 708 10.40 -13.53 14.67
N ALA A 709 11.21 -14.22 15.47
CA ALA A 709 11.40 -15.66 15.38
C ALA A 709 11.37 -16.28 16.77
N THR A 710 10.72 -17.42 16.93
CA THR A 710 10.77 -18.19 18.18
C THR A 710 11.72 -19.36 18.01
N VAL A 711 12.65 -19.50 18.95
CA VAL A 711 13.63 -20.58 19.00
C VAL A 711 13.30 -21.46 20.18
N SER A 712 13.25 -22.77 19.98
CA SER A 712 13.08 -23.77 21.04
C SER A 712 14.20 -24.79 20.93
N VAL A 713 14.79 -25.15 22.07
CA VAL A 713 15.87 -26.11 22.19
C VAL A 713 15.49 -27.09 23.29
N ASP A 714 15.43 -28.37 22.95
CA ASP A 714 15.29 -29.45 23.93
C ASP A 714 16.69 -29.91 24.32
N PHE A 715 16.94 -30.16 25.60
CA PHE A 715 18.27 -30.55 26.04
C PHE A 715 18.25 -31.46 27.27
N ASN A 716 19.31 -32.25 27.39
CA ASN A 716 19.65 -33.03 28.57
C ASN A 716 21.17 -33.26 28.58
N PHE A 717 21.70 -33.87 29.62
CA PHE A 717 23.09 -34.26 29.71
C PHE A 717 23.26 -35.76 29.59
N ASP A 718 24.49 -36.17 29.28
CA ASP A 718 24.86 -37.56 29.28
C ASP A 718 24.81 -38.16 30.69
N LYS A 719 24.12 -39.29 30.82
CA LYS A 719 24.06 -40.06 32.06
C LYS A 719 25.20 -41.07 32.06
N ASN A 720 26.12 -40.93 33.01
CA ASN A 720 27.17 -41.91 33.26
C ASN A 720 26.65 -43.05 34.16
N LEU A 721 26.59 -44.29 33.67
CA LEU A 721 26.05 -45.43 34.44
C LEU A 721 27.00 -45.96 35.52
N ALA A 722 28.28 -45.58 35.51
CA ALA A 722 29.26 -46.01 36.50
C ALA A 722 29.36 -45.04 37.70
N VAL A 723 29.11 -43.75 37.46
CA VAL A 723 29.31 -42.69 38.47
C VAL A 723 28.03 -41.85 38.59
N PRO A 724 27.30 -41.96 39.72
CA PRO A 724 26.10 -41.15 39.96
C PRO A 724 26.45 -39.71 40.34
N LEU A 725 25.51 -38.80 40.10
CA LEU A 725 25.69 -37.34 40.24
C LEU A 725 24.65 -36.74 41.18
N SER A 726 25.08 -35.90 42.13
CA SER A 726 24.14 -35.11 42.93
C SER A 726 23.36 -34.13 42.05
N PRO A 727 22.17 -33.67 42.49
CA PRO A 727 21.40 -32.70 41.73
C PRO A 727 22.20 -31.43 41.46
N PHE A 728 22.00 -30.84 40.29
CA PHE A 728 22.64 -29.58 39.91
C PHE A 728 21.66 -28.71 39.14
N ASN A 729 21.97 -27.42 39.10
CA ASN A 729 21.17 -26.42 38.41
C ASN A 729 21.84 -25.97 37.11
N PHE A 730 21.10 -26.06 36.01
CA PHE A 730 21.47 -25.51 34.71
C PHE A 730 20.83 -24.13 34.56
N GLY A 731 21.65 -23.10 34.37
CA GLY A 731 21.21 -21.72 34.19
C GLY A 731 21.77 -21.12 32.90
N ILE A 732 20.99 -20.25 32.24
CA ILE A 732 21.44 -19.51 31.06
C ILE A 732 22.11 -18.22 31.48
N ARG A 733 23.36 -18.03 31.06
CA ARG A 733 24.14 -16.83 31.35
C ARG A 733 23.97 -15.75 30.29
N ASP A 734 24.11 -16.14 29.02
CA ASP A 734 24.08 -15.20 27.88
C ASP A 734 23.68 -15.91 26.59
N ILE A 735 23.04 -15.16 25.69
CA ILE A 735 22.70 -15.62 24.34
C ILE A 735 23.17 -14.55 23.35
N ASN A 736 24.18 -14.91 22.56
CA ASN A 736 24.76 -14.03 21.55
C ASN A 736 24.31 -14.46 20.15
N VAL A 737 23.42 -13.68 19.54
CA VAL A 737 22.90 -13.93 18.19
C VAL A 737 23.67 -13.12 17.15
N SER A 738 24.12 -13.78 16.10
CA SER A 738 24.76 -13.16 14.93
C SER A 738 23.98 -13.46 13.65
N GLU A 739 23.85 -12.48 12.75
CA GLU A 739 23.14 -12.62 11.48
C GLU A 739 23.90 -12.02 10.27
N ALA A 740 23.62 -12.54 9.07
CA ALA A 740 24.37 -12.22 7.84
C ALA A 740 23.83 -11.02 7.03
N PHE A 741 22.61 -10.52 7.29
CA PHE A 741 22.00 -9.44 6.47
C PHE A 741 22.69 -8.07 6.66
N GLY A 742 23.42 -7.89 7.77
CA GLY A 742 24.09 -6.66 8.16
C GLY A 742 23.19 -5.75 8.98
N LEU A 743 23.45 -5.66 10.28
CA LEU A 743 22.88 -4.67 11.20
C LEU A 743 23.73 -3.39 11.17
N SER A 744 23.12 -2.23 11.41
CA SER A 744 23.89 -0.99 11.58
C SER A 744 24.60 -0.96 12.95
N ALA A 745 25.60 -1.80 13.16
CA ALA A 745 26.37 -1.94 14.40
C ALA A 745 25.56 -2.34 15.67
N SER A 746 26.08 -3.37 16.36
CA SER A 746 25.74 -3.82 17.71
C SER A 746 24.36 -4.46 17.94
N ALA A 747 24.24 -5.75 17.60
CA ALA A 747 23.35 -6.66 18.32
C ALA A 747 24.18 -7.61 19.19
N SER A 748 23.73 -7.79 20.44
CA SER A 748 24.32 -8.55 21.55
C SER A 748 25.59 -7.91 22.15
N THR A 749 25.64 -7.58 23.45
CA THR A 749 25.37 -8.45 24.62
C THR A 749 24.22 -7.94 25.50
N LEU A 750 23.48 -8.86 26.13
CA LEU A 750 22.37 -8.56 27.04
C LEU A 750 22.70 -7.46 28.09
N SER A 751 21.92 -6.38 28.12
CA SER A 751 21.84 -5.50 29.31
C SER A 751 20.41 -5.15 29.76
N SER A 752 19.38 -5.86 29.28
CA SER A 752 17.99 -5.64 29.73
C SER A 752 17.24 -6.89 30.22
N VAL A 753 17.77 -8.10 30.07
CA VAL A 753 17.16 -9.34 30.65
C VAL A 753 17.98 -9.93 31.81
N ALA A 754 19.15 -9.35 32.11
CA ALA A 754 20.02 -9.82 33.20
C ALA A 754 19.36 -9.91 34.59
N PRO A 755 18.39 -9.06 34.99
CA PRO A 755 17.75 -9.20 36.31
C PRO A 755 16.78 -10.38 36.39
N THR A 756 16.16 -10.78 35.26
CA THR A 756 15.14 -11.86 35.23
C THR A 756 15.71 -13.23 34.86
N LEU A 757 16.97 -13.29 34.40
CA LEU A 757 17.65 -14.53 34.03
C LEU A 757 18.39 -15.21 35.17
N ARG A 758 18.82 -14.45 36.19
CA ARG A 758 19.63 -14.96 37.29
C ARG A 758 18.90 -15.99 38.18
N ASP A 759 17.57 -16.08 38.07
CA ASP A 759 16.73 -16.92 38.92
C ASP A 759 15.95 -18.00 38.13
N ARG A 760 16.29 -18.26 36.86
CA ARG A 760 15.66 -19.30 36.04
C ARG A 760 16.62 -20.44 35.82
N ASN A 761 16.48 -21.50 36.62
CA ASN A 761 17.26 -22.72 36.53
C ASN A 761 16.37 -23.91 36.13
N ALA A 762 16.90 -24.79 35.30
CA ALA A 762 16.41 -26.16 35.19
C ALA A 762 17.22 -27.04 36.15
N THR A 763 16.54 -27.86 36.94
CA THR A 763 17.17 -28.73 37.93
C THR A 763 17.30 -30.12 37.33
N PHE A 764 18.51 -30.67 37.34
CA PHE A 764 18.78 -32.01 36.86
C PHE A 764 19.07 -32.95 38.01
N VAL A 765 18.50 -34.16 37.96
CA VAL A 765 18.67 -35.19 38.99
C VAL A 765 19.15 -36.50 38.36
N TYR A 766 20.01 -37.21 39.08
CA TYR A 766 20.41 -38.55 38.73
C TYR A 766 19.52 -39.56 39.46
N SER A 767 18.77 -40.35 38.72
CA SER A 767 17.81 -41.29 39.30
C SER A 767 18.09 -42.73 38.95
N ARG A 768 17.65 -43.64 39.82
CA ARG A 768 17.66 -45.08 39.56
C ARG A 768 16.36 -45.73 40.05
N VAL A 769 16.16 -46.97 39.62
CA VAL A 769 15.18 -47.88 40.22
C VAL A 769 15.94 -49.03 40.88
N ARG A 770 15.47 -49.50 42.04
CA ARG A 770 16.06 -50.65 42.74
C ARG A 770 15.01 -51.44 43.52
N PRO A 771 15.28 -52.70 43.91
CA PRO A 771 14.48 -53.38 44.93
C PRO A 771 14.57 -52.69 46.29
N SER A 772 13.61 -53.00 47.18
CA SER A 772 13.57 -52.46 48.54
C SER A 772 14.74 -52.90 49.40
N GLU A 773 15.21 -54.13 49.20
CA GLU A 773 16.32 -54.71 49.94
C GLU A 773 17.65 -54.05 49.60
N SER A 774 18.39 -53.62 50.62
CA SER A 774 19.63 -52.86 50.47
C SER A 774 20.79 -53.71 49.98
N ASP A 775 20.83 -54.99 50.37
CA ASP A 775 21.92 -55.91 50.03
C ASP A 775 21.72 -56.62 48.68
N LEU A 776 20.66 -56.25 47.94
CA LEU A 776 20.28 -56.86 46.65
C LEU A 776 20.10 -58.39 46.73
N TYR A 777 19.86 -58.92 47.93
CA TYR A 777 19.71 -60.35 48.19
C TYR A 777 18.61 -60.58 49.23
N TYR A 778 17.57 -61.33 48.86
CA TYR A 778 16.51 -61.75 49.77
C TYR A 778 16.79 -63.18 50.25
N GLU A 779 17.21 -63.33 51.50
CA GLU A 779 17.62 -64.61 52.09
C GLU A 779 16.42 -65.43 52.60
N GLU A 780 16.56 -66.76 52.53
CA GLU A 780 15.70 -67.74 53.23
C GLU A 780 14.17 -67.56 53.06
N ILE A 781 13.67 -67.41 51.83
CA ILE A 781 12.22 -67.30 51.57
C ILE A 781 11.56 -68.69 51.57
N PHE A 782 10.82 -69.02 52.64
CA PHE A 782 10.07 -70.29 52.77
C PHE A 782 8.67 -70.28 52.15
N ALA A 783 8.19 -69.11 51.71
CA ALA A 783 6.88 -68.94 51.09
C ALA A 783 6.94 -69.24 49.57
N PRO A 784 5.83 -69.72 48.95
CA PRO A 784 5.79 -70.00 47.50
C PRO A 784 5.89 -68.74 46.63
N SER A 785 5.80 -67.55 47.23
CA SER A 785 6.07 -66.27 46.60
C SER A 785 6.57 -65.24 47.60
N HIS A 786 7.32 -64.25 47.12
CA HIS A 786 7.79 -63.12 47.90
C HIS A 786 7.53 -61.81 47.16
N THR A 787 7.01 -60.84 47.89
CA THR A 787 6.81 -59.49 47.39
C THR A 787 8.10 -58.70 47.55
N THR A 788 8.58 -58.14 46.45
CA THR A 788 9.84 -57.39 46.35
C THR A 788 9.51 -55.97 45.91
N PRO A 789 9.13 -55.07 46.84
CA PRO A 789 8.84 -53.68 46.51
C PRO A 789 9.98 -53.04 45.73
N ILE A 790 9.63 -52.14 44.82
CA ILE A 790 10.59 -51.40 43.99
C ILE A 790 10.54 -49.92 44.38
N PHE A 791 11.70 -49.30 44.57
CA PHE A 791 11.82 -47.87 44.84
C PHE A 791 12.48 -47.10 43.69
N SER A 792 12.04 -45.85 43.52
CA SER A 792 12.76 -44.81 42.76
C SER A 792 13.64 -44.02 43.71
N ASP A 793 14.94 -43.97 43.42
CA ASP A 793 15.88 -43.14 44.18
C ASP A 793 16.44 -42.00 43.34
N ILE A 794 16.83 -40.92 44.02
CA ILE A 794 17.72 -39.86 43.53
C ILE A 794 19.04 -39.94 44.32
N PHE A 795 20.17 -39.82 43.61
CA PHE A 795 21.47 -39.71 44.25
C PHE A 795 21.68 -38.31 44.82
N CYS A 796 22.12 -38.22 46.07
CA CYS A 796 22.33 -36.98 46.81
C CYS A 796 23.48 -37.13 47.82
N ASN A 797 24.67 -36.63 47.45
CA ASN A 797 25.86 -36.66 48.32
C ASN A 797 26.26 -35.26 48.82
N LEU A 798 25.30 -34.35 48.98
CA LEU A 798 25.52 -32.98 49.46
C LEU A 798 25.37 -32.89 50.98
N ALA A 799 26.25 -32.11 51.63
CA ALA A 799 26.26 -31.91 53.08
C ALA A 799 25.03 -31.16 53.61
N ASP A 800 24.51 -30.21 52.81
CA ASP A 800 23.21 -29.55 53.01
C ASP A 800 22.19 -30.20 52.06
N GLY A 801 21.11 -30.76 52.60
CA GLY A 801 20.28 -31.77 51.92
C GLY A 801 19.67 -31.34 50.58
N CYS A 802 19.57 -32.30 49.65
CA CYS A 802 19.07 -32.08 48.29
C CYS A 802 17.58 -31.68 48.17
N ALA A 803 16.84 -31.59 49.28
CA ALA A 803 15.46 -31.12 49.32
C ALA A 803 15.30 -29.65 48.85
N SER A 804 16.39 -28.87 48.84
CA SER A 804 16.40 -27.49 48.31
C SER A 804 16.35 -27.42 46.78
N PHE A 805 16.73 -28.48 46.07
CA PHE A 805 16.69 -28.56 44.61
C PHE A 805 15.28 -28.92 44.16
N GLY A 806 14.65 -28.11 43.33
CA GLY A 806 13.31 -28.40 42.78
C GLY A 806 12.19 -28.58 43.81
N ARG A 807 12.44 -28.43 45.12
CA ARG A 807 11.56 -28.89 46.21
C ARG A 807 11.35 -30.40 46.23
N LEU A 808 12.40 -31.17 45.96
CA LEU A 808 12.39 -32.62 46.04
C LEU A 808 11.91 -33.12 47.41
N ASP A 809 10.87 -33.96 47.43
CA ASP A 809 10.43 -34.73 48.59
C ASP A 809 11.24 -36.04 48.67
N LEU A 810 12.27 -36.02 49.53
CA LEU A 810 13.21 -37.12 49.70
C LEU A 810 13.14 -37.69 51.12
N THR A 811 13.04 -39.01 51.26
CA THR A 811 13.23 -39.68 52.55
C THR A 811 14.63 -40.23 52.70
N SER A 812 15.18 -40.11 53.92
CA SER A 812 16.43 -40.77 54.29
C SER A 812 16.29 -42.29 54.15
N THR A 813 17.22 -42.92 53.46
CA THR A 813 17.33 -44.38 53.35
C THR A 813 18.44 -44.89 54.28
N ASP A 814 18.35 -46.16 54.66
CA ASP A 814 19.39 -46.91 55.39
C ASP A 814 20.54 -47.39 54.47
N ASP A 815 20.55 -46.91 53.21
CA ASP A 815 21.53 -47.19 52.17
C ASP A 815 22.77 -46.30 52.39
N GLN A 816 23.95 -46.93 52.50
CA GLN A 816 25.19 -46.25 52.89
C GLN A 816 25.86 -45.43 51.76
N GLU A 817 25.18 -45.09 50.66
CA GLU A 817 25.86 -44.53 49.48
C GLU A 817 25.25 -43.23 48.95
N GLY A 818 24.42 -42.53 49.74
CA GLY A 818 23.90 -41.22 49.37
C GLY A 818 22.68 -41.25 48.45
N TRP A 819 22.05 -42.41 48.23
CA TRP A 819 20.77 -42.48 47.53
C TRP A 819 19.61 -42.12 48.47
N ARG A 820 18.52 -41.56 47.95
CA ARG A 820 17.33 -41.19 48.71
C ARG A 820 16.08 -41.53 47.91
N ILE A 821 15.06 -42.10 48.54
CA ILE A 821 13.80 -42.39 47.86
C ILE A 821 13.14 -41.08 47.48
N ASN A 822 12.64 -40.99 46.24
CA ASN A 822 11.95 -39.82 45.71
C ASN A 822 10.43 -39.99 45.80
N ASN A 823 9.81 -39.35 46.79
CA ASN A 823 8.36 -39.42 46.99
C ASN A 823 7.57 -38.59 45.97
N ASP A 824 8.21 -37.68 45.25
CA ASP A 824 7.55 -36.91 44.18
C ASP A 824 7.37 -37.72 42.88
N PHE A 825 7.99 -38.90 42.80
CA PHE A 825 7.94 -39.73 41.59
C PHE A 825 6.55 -40.33 41.38
N ASN A 826 5.88 -39.96 40.27
CA ASN A 826 4.54 -40.41 39.96
C ASN A 826 4.37 -40.74 38.47
N THR A 827 4.06 -42.00 38.18
CA THR A 827 3.78 -42.51 36.83
C THR A 827 2.62 -41.84 36.11
N ALA A 828 1.71 -41.15 36.82
CA ALA A 828 0.67 -40.31 36.22
C ALA A 828 1.24 -39.16 35.35
N ASN A 829 2.51 -38.81 35.53
CA ASN A 829 3.25 -37.82 34.74
C ASN A 829 4.07 -38.43 33.58
N ASN A 830 3.82 -39.71 33.22
CA ASN A 830 4.59 -40.54 32.29
C ASN A 830 6.06 -40.82 32.72
N GLU A 831 6.36 -40.71 34.01
CA GLU A 831 7.67 -41.03 34.58
C GLU A 831 7.83 -42.55 34.75
N GLY A 832 8.08 -43.27 33.65
CA GLY A 832 8.68 -44.62 33.61
C GLY A 832 7.95 -45.80 34.28
N ASN A 833 7.91 -46.94 33.59
CA ASN A 833 7.51 -48.24 34.17
C ASN A 833 8.75 -49.11 34.42
N ALA A 834 8.79 -49.95 35.44
CA ALA A 834 9.94 -50.84 35.72
C ALA A 834 9.58 -52.33 35.54
N PRO A 835 9.35 -52.81 34.30
CA PRO A 835 9.01 -54.21 34.06
C PRO A 835 10.20 -55.13 34.39
N VAL A 836 9.90 -56.37 34.80
CA VAL A 836 10.91 -57.42 34.98
C VAL A 836 11.16 -58.08 33.63
N SER A 837 12.43 -58.21 33.20
CA SER A 837 12.76 -58.76 31.88
C SER A 837 13.43 -60.12 31.88
N ASP A 838 14.06 -60.53 32.99
CA ASP A 838 14.72 -61.83 33.06
C ASP A 838 14.64 -62.42 34.47
N THR A 839 14.26 -63.68 34.55
CA THR A 839 14.26 -64.49 35.77
C THR A 839 14.86 -65.86 35.44
N SER A 840 15.96 -66.24 36.10
CA SER A 840 16.57 -67.57 35.95
C SER A 840 15.77 -68.65 36.71
N PRO A 841 15.84 -69.93 36.32
CA PRO A 841 14.71 -70.60 35.67
C PRO A 841 13.58 -71.08 36.60
N ASN A 842 12.34 -70.95 36.10
CA ASN A 842 11.07 -71.42 36.67
C ASN A 842 10.43 -70.55 37.77
N ALA A 843 10.85 -69.28 37.91
CA ALA A 843 10.06 -68.30 38.64
C ALA A 843 8.97 -67.71 37.75
N THR A 844 7.78 -67.49 38.30
CA THR A 844 6.70 -66.72 37.68
C THR A 844 6.61 -65.36 38.34
N VAL A 845 6.64 -64.31 37.53
CA VAL A 845 6.43 -62.95 38.02
C VAL A 845 4.96 -62.60 37.91
N THR A 846 4.35 -62.21 39.03
CA THR A 846 2.98 -61.67 39.03
C THR A 846 3.05 -60.21 39.42
N HIS A 847 2.52 -59.36 38.53
CA HIS A 847 2.51 -57.92 38.72
C HIS A 847 1.10 -57.45 39.04
N GLY A 848 0.98 -56.52 40.00
CA GLY A 848 -0.20 -55.66 40.14
C GLY A 848 -0.18 -54.52 39.11
N ASN A 849 -0.64 -53.33 39.50
CA ASN A 849 -0.38 -52.11 38.72
C ASN A 849 1.13 -51.83 38.76
N ASP A 850 1.83 -51.86 37.63
CA ASP A 850 3.30 -51.66 37.56
C ASP A 850 3.77 -50.23 37.87
N ASN A 851 2.80 -49.33 38.07
CA ASN A 851 3.00 -47.92 38.33
C ASN A 851 3.62 -47.66 39.72
N LEU A 852 4.76 -46.96 39.74
CA LEU A 852 5.30 -46.33 40.95
C LEU A 852 4.34 -45.21 41.40
N VAL A 853 3.98 -45.22 42.68
CA VAL A 853 3.18 -44.19 43.35
C VAL A 853 3.99 -43.69 44.54
N ASN A 854 4.29 -42.39 44.57
CA ASN A 854 5.15 -41.76 45.57
C ASN A 854 6.52 -42.45 45.68
N GLY A 855 7.13 -42.79 44.54
CA GLY A 855 8.44 -43.45 44.51
C GLY A 855 8.46 -44.94 44.86
N GLU A 856 7.32 -45.57 45.13
CA GLU A 856 7.24 -47.00 45.48
C GLU A 856 6.26 -47.78 44.60
N ASN A 857 6.63 -49.00 44.24
CA ASN A 857 5.71 -50.02 43.73
C ASN A 857 5.77 -51.22 44.69
N PRO A 858 4.77 -51.37 45.57
CA PRO A 858 4.78 -52.40 46.60
C PRO A 858 4.33 -53.77 46.10
N ASN A 859 3.95 -53.90 44.82
CA ASN A 859 3.15 -55.05 44.34
C ASN A 859 3.91 -56.00 43.42
N LEU A 860 5.24 -55.87 43.28
CA LEU A 860 6.02 -56.83 42.50
C LEU A 860 6.15 -58.13 43.29
N ASN A 861 5.57 -59.22 42.82
CA ASN A 861 5.62 -60.53 43.48
C ASN A 861 6.33 -61.57 42.62
N ILE A 862 7.39 -62.17 43.16
CA ILE A 862 8.13 -63.25 42.51
C ILE A 862 7.69 -64.56 43.15
N ALA A 863 7.23 -65.52 42.34
CA ALA A 863 6.78 -66.82 42.81
C ALA A 863 7.65 -67.93 42.23
N TYR A 864 7.98 -68.93 43.06
CA TYR A 864 8.74 -70.10 42.66
C TYR A 864 8.01 -71.36 43.11
N GLY A 865 7.62 -72.20 42.15
CA GLY A 865 6.87 -73.43 42.40
C GLY A 865 7.73 -74.69 42.55
N GLY A 866 9.06 -74.57 42.61
CA GLY A 866 9.97 -75.71 42.69
C GLY A 866 10.12 -76.28 44.11
N THR A 867 10.60 -77.52 44.21
CA THR A 867 10.72 -78.26 45.47
C THR A 867 12.15 -78.32 46.01
N ARG A 868 13.06 -77.50 45.49
CA ARG A 868 14.48 -77.44 45.90
C ARG A 868 14.86 -76.01 46.24
N ARG A 869 15.95 -75.84 47.00
CA ARG A 869 16.58 -74.54 47.20
C ARG A 869 16.96 -73.97 45.83
N GLN A 870 16.54 -72.75 45.55
CA GLN A 870 16.83 -72.10 44.27
C GLN A 870 17.09 -70.61 44.47
N GLU A 871 18.20 -70.14 43.92
CA GLU A 871 18.44 -68.72 43.72
C GLU A 871 17.78 -68.28 42.42
N VAL A 872 16.90 -67.30 42.51
CA VAL A 872 16.23 -66.65 41.39
C VAL A 872 16.87 -65.28 41.23
N THR A 873 17.63 -65.10 40.15
CA THR A 873 18.13 -63.78 39.76
C THR A 873 17.01 -63.02 39.07
N VAL A 874 16.72 -61.81 39.54
CA VAL A 874 15.70 -60.93 38.98
C VAL A 874 16.37 -59.68 38.41
N THR A 875 16.18 -59.46 37.11
CA THR A 875 16.69 -58.27 36.42
C THR A 875 15.54 -57.32 36.07
N LEU A 876 15.62 -56.10 36.59
CA LEU A 876 14.68 -55.02 36.26
C LEU A 876 15.08 -54.37 34.93
N ASN A 877 14.09 -54.03 34.12
CA ASN A 877 14.27 -53.38 32.82
C ASN A 877 13.58 -52.02 32.76
N PRO A 878 13.96 -51.06 33.62
CA PRO A 878 13.40 -49.72 33.54
C PRO A 878 13.91 -49.00 32.27
N PRO A 879 13.27 -47.87 31.89
CA PRO A 879 13.81 -46.92 30.95
C PRO A 879 15.28 -46.63 31.22
N THR A 880 16.00 -46.36 30.15
CA THR A 880 17.45 -46.12 30.15
C THR A 880 17.89 -45.03 31.13
N TRP A 881 17.11 -43.96 31.26
CA TRP A 881 17.35 -42.87 32.21
C TRP A 881 17.13 -43.24 33.70
N LEU A 882 16.57 -44.42 34.00
CA LEU A 882 16.40 -44.97 35.35
C LEU A 882 17.36 -46.12 35.68
N ARG A 883 18.25 -46.47 34.75
CA ARG A 883 19.23 -47.54 34.96
C ARG A 883 20.41 -47.04 35.76
N TYR A 884 20.85 -47.85 36.69
CA TYR A 884 22.11 -47.74 37.41
C TYR A 884 22.42 -49.09 38.07
N ASN A 885 23.59 -49.62 37.77
CA ASN A 885 24.12 -50.79 38.45
C ASN A 885 25.65 -50.64 38.47
N ARG A 886 26.23 -50.57 39.67
CA ARG A 886 27.68 -50.41 39.84
C ARG A 886 28.45 -51.60 39.30
N ASP A 887 27.89 -52.81 39.43
CA ASP A 887 28.55 -54.07 39.07
C ASP A 887 28.33 -54.42 37.58
N ASP A 888 27.35 -53.78 36.94
CA ASP A 888 27.14 -53.79 35.49
C ASP A 888 27.02 -52.36 34.93
N PRO A 889 28.15 -51.63 34.79
CA PRO A 889 28.16 -50.28 34.26
C PRO A 889 27.91 -50.22 32.74
N VAL A 890 27.79 -51.37 32.06
CA VAL A 890 27.55 -51.45 30.62
C VAL A 890 26.06 -51.37 30.32
N THR A 891 25.24 -52.16 31.02
CA THR A 891 23.78 -52.13 30.83
C THR A 891 23.08 -51.22 31.84
N GLY A 892 23.67 -51.06 33.03
CA GLY A 892 23.07 -50.38 34.17
C GLY A 892 21.79 -51.03 34.69
N GLN A 893 21.44 -52.24 34.25
CA GLN A 893 20.20 -52.88 34.67
C GLN A 893 20.28 -53.27 36.15
N PRO A 894 19.33 -52.84 36.99
CA PRO A 894 19.28 -53.25 38.38
C PRO A 894 19.00 -54.76 38.48
N THR A 895 19.84 -55.47 39.23
CA THR A 895 19.74 -56.93 39.39
C THR A 895 19.82 -57.28 40.87
N TYR A 896 19.01 -58.23 41.31
CA TYR A 896 19.02 -58.76 42.67
C TYR A 896 18.70 -60.25 42.67
N VAL A 897 18.95 -60.92 43.79
CA VAL A 897 18.74 -62.36 43.94
C VAL A 897 17.71 -62.62 45.04
N ILE A 898 16.84 -63.60 44.82
CA ILE A 898 15.93 -64.13 45.84
C ILE A 898 16.25 -65.59 46.04
N GLU A 899 16.46 -65.98 47.29
CA GLU A 899 16.65 -67.35 47.67
C GLU A 899 15.34 -67.99 48.13
N PHE A 900 14.76 -68.87 47.30
CA PHE A 900 13.61 -69.67 47.70
C PHE A 900 14.07 -70.98 48.35
N MET A 901 13.57 -71.23 49.55
CA MET A 901 13.75 -72.47 50.29
C MET A 901 12.61 -73.44 50.01
N PRO A 902 12.86 -74.76 49.96
CA PRO A 902 11.80 -75.73 49.76
C PRO A 902 10.87 -75.75 50.99
N SER A 903 9.55 -75.82 50.75
CA SER A 903 8.47 -75.73 51.76
C SER A 903 8.55 -76.72 52.95
N ASN A 904 9.45 -77.71 52.89
CA ASN A 904 9.68 -78.71 53.93
C ASN A 904 10.95 -78.47 54.79
N ASP A 905 11.68 -77.36 54.60
CA ASP A 905 12.93 -77.06 55.32
C ASP A 905 12.72 -76.17 56.56
N THR A 906 11.81 -76.55 57.47
CA THR A 906 11.62 -75.83 58.75
C THR A 906 12.65 -76.20 59.83
N GLY A 907 13.82 -76.72 59.45
CA GLY A 907 14.76 -77.34 60.39
C GLY A 907 16.22 -77.08 60.05
N TRP A 908 16.83 -76.15 60.78
CA TRP A 908 18.27 -76.13 60.96
C TRP A 908 18.74 -77.48 61.51
N SER A 909 19.69 -78.14 60.86
CA SER A 909 20.36 -79.34 61.41
C SER A 909 21.86 -79.05 61.54
N GLY A 910 22.30 -78.72 62.75
CA GLY A 910 23.70 -78.60 63.13
C GLY A 910 24.05 -79.67 64.18
N ALA A 911 25.27 -80.19 64.15
CA ALA A 911 25.76 -81.15 65.14
C ALA A 911 26.45 -80.40 66.30
N GLY A 912 25.90 -80.51 67.51
CA GLY A 912 26.63 -80.16 68.74
C GLY A 912 27.59 -81.28 69.14
N GLU A 913 28.68 -80.94 69.85
CA GLU A 913 29.78 -81.85 70.26
C GLU A 913 29.34 -83.10 71.05
N THR A 914 28.09 -83.18 71.50
CA THR A 914 27.56 -84.29 72.31
C THR A 914 26.74 -85.32 71.52
N GLY A 915 26.71 -85.24 70.19
CA GLY A 915 26.17 -86.32 69.35
C GLY A 915 24.65 -86.54 69.41
N SER A 916 23.90 -85.54 69.86
CA SER A 916 22.43 -85.57 69.77
C SER A 916 21.97 -84.95 68.45
N VAL A 917 21.42 -85.80 67.57
CA VAL A 917 20.77 -85.40 66.32
C VAL A 917 19.40 -84.79 66.66
N ILE A 918 19.16 -83.54 66.27
CA ILE A 918 17.81 -82.98 66.24
C ILE A 918 17.28 -83.19 64.82
N ASP A 919 16.35 -84.13 64.72
CA ASP A 919 15.51 -84.51 63.56
C ASP A 919 15.95 -85.73 62.69
N ASN A 920 14.96 -86.61 62.43
CA ASN A 920 15.03 -87.89 61.73
C ASN A 920 15.03 -87.78 60.19
N ASN A 921 14.99 -86.57 59.63
CA ASN A 921 14.87 -86.34 58.17
C ASN A 921 16.13 -85.79 57.48
N ALA A 922 17.31 -85.90 58.10
CA ALA A 922 18.58 -85.46 57.51
C ALA A 922 19.04 -86.26 56.26
N ASN A 923 18.37 -87.36 55.92
CA ASN A 923 18.81 -88.30 54.86
C ASN A 923 18.29 -88.00 53.45
N ILE A 924 17.61 -86.86 53.20
CA ILE A 924 17.01 -86.59 51.87
C ILE A 924 17.38 -85.21 51.27
N SER A 925 18.22 -84.41 51.94
CA SER A 925 18.66 -83.12 51.38
C SER A 925 20.01 -83.26 50.67
N THR A 926 20.03 -83.10 49.35
CA THR A 926 21.26 -83.09 48.54
C THR A 926 21.99 -81.76 48.55
N ASP A 927 21.44 -80.71 49.20
CA ASP A 927 21.82 -79.32 48.90
C ASP A 927 22.38 -78.52 50.10
N LYS A 928 22.76 -79.16 51.22
CA LYS A 928 23.38 -78.44 52.35
C LYS A 928 24.92 -78.50 52.28
N LYS A 929 25.55 -77.35 52.02
CA LYS A 929 26.96 -77.10 52.40
C LYS A 929 27.06 -77.32 53.92
N ARG A 930 27.89 -78.29 54.34
CA ARG A 930 28.26 -78.44 55.75
C ARG A 930 29.06 -77.21 56.15
N MET A 931 28.60 -76.45 57.15
CA MET A 931 29.50 -75.57 57.88
C MET A 931 30.46 -76.46 58.67
N ASN A 932 31.74 -76.45 58.31
CA ASN A 932 32.79 -76.81 59.26
C ASN A 932 32.92 -75.63 60.22
N TRP A 933 32.53 -75.82 61.46
CA TRP A 933 33.10 -75.10 62.59
C TRP A 933 34.08 -76.04 63.28
#